data_AF-A0A024VYV4-F1
#
_entry.id   AF-A0A024VYV4-F1
#
_cell.length_a   1.000
_cell.length_b   1.000
_cell.length_c   1.000
_cell.angle_alpha   90.00
_cell.angle_beta   90.00
_cell.angle_gamma   90.00
#
_symmetry.space_group_name_H-M   'P 1'
#
loop_
_entity.id
_entity.type
_entity.pdbx_description
1 polymer ?
#
loop_
_entity_poly.entity_id
_entity_poly.type
_entity_poly.pdbx_seq_one_letter_code
_entity_poly.pdbx_strand_id
1 'polypeptide(L)'
;MNNGSFKETSVCRKEKQKGDIPAPRFGHTATYLGNNKVAIFGGAIGDAGKYNITDDIYLYDLTQNKWKKLITENTPSARAAHAAACVDEQQLVIYGGATGGGSLSLDDLYILDLRKEQKYTWMTVPTKGVTPGRRYGHVMVYSKPNLIVFGGNDGQNTLNDVWYMHVEMPPFEWVRVIIPNTCKVPPQRVYHSADMCKEGPASGMIVIFGGRSAENKSLDDTWGLRQHRDGRWDWVEAPIKKGSPPEARYQHTSVFIGSKIFILGGRNDNGCAVPLSTALYNTETIEWVTLPSISKFRHTSWVYKYTIYTFGGFSHQTQQYPTNELECLECFNLLSSLNSLDSEKKKSIKQSSLKQKQLTNDNLKHSSSDLRNVNSYNLNSQDVINTQQHNISTNNQFNVSNELYDLKNNASICNTLANVPIVPNVQNVPNVPNVPNTHYRNMFDTSSNSSVFRLSNRPMSNKIRLSAHAHAVQENGSDFAFLVRKISIDKLEEEGRKINNGVLCTPVNYISEFKNTVYDKIITTLLNPNITQFEIQYNHNSESIFIIPWANISVLCSIVIDIFKQEDMVLKLRAPIKIYGDIHGQYYDLMRMFQLYKCPVEEDLGEKLNAIGDIDSNDYLFLGDYVDRGSNSLEVICLLFALKCKYPKQIHLIRGNHEDVAINSLYGFQEECKRRLKEDVTDKDSCWYQINQVFEWLPIGAIVEDKILCVHGGIGKSINQISDISQLKRPLVVSQVPQNLNEQKVTDLLWSDPTDNDSILGTIPNDIRDPDGTGHIVKYGPDRVHKFLEENDLQLIIRAHECVMDGFERFAGGKLITLFSATNYCNSHKNAGALLFIRRDLTVIPKLIYPAKDEVRFFNTWDTKMTELRPPTPPRNQPKMRELNFGAP
;
A
#
# COMPACT_ATOMS: atom_id res chain seq x y z
N MET A 1 42.44 11.32 -15.91
CA MET A 1 41.54 11.34 -17.08
C MET A 1 41.47 9.93 -17.65
N ASN A 2 40.28 9.43 -17.98
CA ASN A 2 40.14 8.33 -18.95
C ASN A 2 38.71 8.36 -19.49
N ASN A 3 38.53 8.78 -20.75
CA ASN A 3 37.20 8.94 -21.34
C ASN A 3 36.71 7.60 -21.87
N GLY A 4 35.50 7.20 -21.50
CA GLY A 4 34.86 6.01 -22.03
C GLY A 4 33.46 5.82 -21.46
N SER A 5 32.49 5.60 -22.35
CA SER A 5 31.21 4.97 -21.99
C SER A 5 31.46 3.64 -21.27
N PHE A 6 30.49 3.15 -20.47
CA PHE A 6 30.50 1.78 -19.98
C PHE A 6 30.93 0.81 -21.09
N LYS A 7 32.11 0.19 -20.95
CA LYS A 7 32.35 -1.12 -21.55
C LYS A 7 31.40 -2.12 -20.89
N GLU A 8 31.21 -3.28 -21.50
CA GLU A 8 30.40 -4.33 -20.89
C GLU A 8 30.97 -4.66 -19.50
N THR A 9 30.13 -4.51 -18.48
CA THR A 9 30.47 -4.73 -17.07
C THR A 9 29.41 -5.62 -16.44
N SER A 10 29.68 -6.17 -15.26
CA SER A 10 28.71 -6.93 -14.47
C SER A 10 27.48 -6.10 -14.00
N VAL A 11 27.46 -4.79 -14.26
CA VAL A 11 26.41 -3.86 -13.83
C VAL A 11 25.62 -3.27 -15.01
N CYS A 12 26.27 -3.04 -16.16
CA CYS A 12 25.64 -2.49 -17.37
C CYS A 12 25.91 -3.39 -18.59
N ARG A 13 24.84 -3.90 -19.21
CA ARG A 13 24.89 -4.79 -20.40
C ARG A 13 23.99 -4.31 -21.54
N LYS A 14 24.27 -4.73 -22.76
CA LYS A 14 23.34 -4.65 -23.89
C LYS A 14 22.47 -5.91 -23.95
N GLU A 15 21.19 -5.73 -24.19
CA GLU A 15 20.19 -6.79 -24.09
C GLU A 15 19.82 -7.35 -25.48
N LYS A 16 19.77 -8.69 -25.63
CA LYS A 16 19.65 -9.31 -26.97
C LYS A 16 18.19 -9.42 -27.44
N GLN A 17 17.70 -8.28 -27.90
CA GLN A 17 16.37 -8.08 -28.48
C GLN A 17 16.03 -9.07 -29.62
N LYS A 18 14.76 -9.48 -29.69
CA LYS A 18 14.19 -10.35 -30.73
C LYS A 18 12.90 -9.75 -31.30
N GLY A 19 12.39 -10.32 -32.40
CA GLY A 19 11.10 -9.95 -32.97
C GLY A 19 11.12 -8.63 -33.73
N ASP A 20 10.02 -7.88 -33.66
CA ASP A 20 9.82 -6.64 -34.42
C ASP A 20 10.55 -5.45 -33.78
N ILE A 21 11.88 -5.47 -33.75
CA ILE A 21 12.68 -4.44 -33.07
C ILE A 21 12.35 -3.06 -33.66
N PRO A 22 11.99 -2.04 -32.85
CA PRO A 22 11.68 -0.71 -33.37
C PRO A 22 12.88 -0.10 -34.11
N ALA A 23 12.61 0.65 -35.18
CA ALA A 23 13.65 1.40 -35.89
C ALA A 23 14.32 2.44 -34.95
N PRO A 24 15.64 2.72 -35.12
CA PRO A 24 16.38 3.69 -34.31
C PRO A 24 15.67 5.04 -34.17
N ARG A 25 15.36 5.42 -32.93
CA ARG A 25 14.41 6.50 -32.65
C ARG A 25 14.73 7.32 -31.39
N PHE A 26 14.29 8.57 -31.40
CA PHE A 26 14.44 9.51 -30.30
C PHE A 26 13.12 10.24 -29.98
N GLY A 27 12.94 10.69 -28.75
CA GLY A 27 11.75 11.46 -28.34
C GLY A 27 10.42 10.71 -28.48
N HIS A 28 10.48 9.37 -28.47
CA HIS A 28 9.35 8.49 -28.25
C HIS A 28 8.98 8.49 -26.75
N THR A 29 7.89 7.82 -26.37
CA THR A 29 7.63 7.45 -24.97
C THR A 29 7.84 5.95 -24.78
N ALA A 30 8.13 5.55 -23.54
CA ALA A 30 8.08 4.16 -23.10
C ALA A 30 7.30 4.08 -21.78
N THR A 31 6.43 3.08 -21.66
CA THR A 31 5.52 2.95 -20.51
C THR A 31 5.41 1.49 -20.12
N TYR A 32 5.81 1.16 -18.88
CA TYR A 32 5.56 -0.17 -18.30
C TYR A 32 4.06 -0.33 -18.02
N LEU A 33 3.49 -1.46 -18.44
CA LEU A 33 2.04 -1.67 -18.52
C LEU A 33 1.48 -2.60 -17.42
N GLY A 34 2.33 -3.09 -16.52
CA GLY A 34 1.99 -4.30 -15.77
C GLY A 34 2.21 -5.57 -16.61
N ASN A 35 1.90 -6.73 -16.04
CA ASN A 35 2.00 -8.06 -16.67
C ASN A 35 3.26 -8.28 -17.57
N ASN A 36 4.44 -7.83 -17.11
CA ASN A 36 5.72 -7.94 -17.82
C ASN A 36 5.77 -7.31 -19.23
N LYS A 37 4.84 -6.39 -19.57
CA LYS A 37 4.76 -5.72 -20.88
C LYS A 37 5.20 -4.25 -20.77
N VAL A 38 5.81 -3.73 -21.83
CA VAL A 38 6.13 -2.30 -22.01
C VAL A 38 5.64 -1.87 -23.38
N ALA A 39 4.94 -0.73 -23.47
CA ALA A 39 4.66 -0.08 -24.75
C ALA A 39 5.71 0.98 -25.08
N ILE A 40 6.06 1.10 -26.36
CA ILE A 40 6.66 2.30 -26.95
C ILE A 40 5.71 2.86 -28.00
N PHE A 41 5.48 4.18 -27.97
CA PHE A 41 4.69 4.90 -28.96
C PHE A 41 5.51 6.00 -29.66
N GLY A 42 5.39 6.06 -30.99
CA GLY A 42 5.83 7.17 -31.82
C GLY A 42 7.31 7.56 -31.66
N GLY A 43 7.56 8.88 -31.60
CA GLY A 43 8.89 9.47 -31.63
C GLY A 43 9.32 9.86 -33.04
N ALA A 44 10.63 9.98 -33.26
CA ALA A 44 11.22 10.34 -34.55
C ALA A 44 12.31 9.35 -34.98
N ILE A 45 12.31 8.98 -36.26
CA ILE A 45 13.27 8.08 -36.93
C ILE A 45 14.04 8.86 -38.02
N GLY A 46 15.28 8.47 -38.29
CA GLY A 46 16.19 9.21 -39.19
C GLY A 46 17.31 9.91 -38.42
N ASP A 47 17.96 10.90 -39.04
CA ASP A 47 19.10 11.61 -38.44
C ASP A 47 18.70 12.95 -37.78
N ALA A 48 19.64 13.55 -37.05
CA ALA A 48 19.41 14.78 -36.28
C ALA A 48 19.04 16.02 -37.13
N GLY A 49 19.34 16.03 -38.43
CA GLY A 49 18.95 17.07 -39.38
C GLY A 49 17.76 16.68 -40.27
N LYS A 50 17.59 15.38 -40.58
CA LYS A 50 16.51 14.85 -41.40
C LYS A 50 15.85 13.63 -40.75
N TYR A 51 14.72 13.86 -40.09
CA TYR A 51 13.92 12.83 -39.42
C TYR A 51 12.45 12.88 -39.86
N ASN A 52 11.80 11.72 -39.79
CA ASN A 52 10.35 11.56 -39.90
C ASN A 52 9.79 11.26 -38.51
N ILE A 53 8.66 11.85 -38.15
CA ILE A 53 7.95 11.54 -36.91
C ILE A 53 7.01 10.36 -37.16
N THR A 54 6.84 9.46 -36.18
CA THR A 54 6.00 8.26 -36.29
C THR A 54 4.83 8.23 -35.31
N ASP A 55 3.84 7.41 -35.67
CA ASP A 55 2.62 7.04 -34.94
C ASP A 55 2.64 5.56 -34.50
N ASP A 56 3.76 4.86 -34.72
CA ASP A 56 3.82 3.42 -34.56
C ASP A 56 3.99 2.96 -33.10
N ILE A 57 3.28 1.88 -32.77
CA ILE A 57 3.29 1.25 -31.45
C ILE A 57 3.95 -0.13 -31.48
N TYR A 58 4.78 -0.38 -30.47
CA TYR A 58 5.42 -1.67 -30.22
C TYR A 58 5.22 -2.09 -28.77
N LEU A 59 4.99 -3.38 -28.54
CA LEU A 59 5.09 -3.99 -27.22
C LEU A 59 6.40 -4.75 -27.08
N TYR A 60 7.05 -4.62 -25.93
CA TYR A 60 8.16 -5.45 -25.49
C TYR A 60 7.70 -6.37 -24.37
N ASP A 61 7.95 -7.67 -24.55
CA ASP A 61 7.76 -8.71 -23.54
C ASP A 61 9.08 -8.91 -22.77
N LEU A 62 9.07 -8.53 -21.48
CA LEU A 62 10.23 -8.61 -20.57
C LEU A 62 10.60 -10.06 -20.20
N THR A 63 9.72 -11.04 -20.43
CA THR A 63 9.99 -12.47 -20.19
C THR A 63 10.62 -13.14 -21.41
N GLN A 64 10.17 -12.79 -22.62
CA GLN A 64 10.65 -13.38 -23.87
C GLN A 64 11.87 -12.65 -24.45
N ASN A 65 12.13 -11.41 -24.01
CA ASN A 65 13.06 -10.45 -24.61
C ASN A 65 12.72 -10.27 -26.11
N LYS A 66 11.48 -9.87 -26.37
CA LYS A 66 10.87 -9.87 -27.71
C LYS A 66 9.97 -8.67 -27.92
N TRP A 67 10.19 -7.98 -29.03
CA TRP A 67 9.30 -6.95 -29.56
C TRP A 67 8.22 -7.55 -30.46
N LYS A 68 7.03 -6.95 -30.41
CA LYS A 68 5.90 -7.18 -31.32
C LYS A 68 5.38 -5.81 -31.77
N LYS A 69 5.33 -5.54 -33.07
CA LYS A 69 4.64 -4.35 -33.59
C LYS A 69 3.13 -4.59 -33.45
N LEU A 70 2.39 -3.61 -32.94
CA LEU A 70 0.93 -3.68 -32.97
C LEU A 70 0.40 -3.03 -34.25
N ILE A 71 -0.70 -3.59 -34.73
CA ILE A 71 -1.60 -2.93 -35.69
C ILE A 71 -2.73 -2.36 -34.85
N THR A 72 -2.95 -1.04 -34.94
CA THR A 72 -4.00 -0.33 -34.21
C THR A 72 -4.92 0.43 -35.16
N GLU A 73 -6.19 0.52 -34.80
CA GLU A 73 -7.16 1.41 -35.45
C GLU A 73 -7.25 2.77 -34.72
N ASN A 74 -7.71 3.79 -35.45
CA ASN A 74 -7.83 5.18 -34.99
C ASN A 74 -6.52 5.77 -34.41
N THR A 75 -5.37 5.30 -34.88
CA THR A 75 -4.04 5.66 -34.35
C THR A 75 -3.83 7.18 -34.30
N PRO A 76 -3.48 7.75 -33.13
CA PRO A 76 -3.24 9.18 -32.97
C PRO A 76 -2.13 9.68 -33.90
N SER A 77 -2.29 10.90 -34.42
CA SER A 77 -1.32 11.51 -35.35
C SER A 77 0.13 11.40 -34.87
N ALA A 78 1.04 11.06 -35.78
CA ALA A 78 2.47 10.90 -35.53
C ALA A 78 3.05 12.03 -34.65
N ARG A 79 3.75 11.67 -33.57
CA ARG A 79 4.18 12.63 -32.54
C ARG A 79 5.45 12.24 -31.80
N ALA A 80 6.33 13.22 -31.60
CA ALA A 80 7.51 13.14 -30.74
C ALA A 80 7.44 14.15 -29.59
N ALA A 81 8.14 13.87 -28.48
CA ALA A 81 8.10 14.67 -27.25
C ALA A 81 6.67 14.93 -26.71
N HIS A 82 5.78 13.95 -26.93
CA HIS A 82 4.53 13.79 -26.21
C HIS A 82 4.80 13.17 -24.84
N ALA A 83 3.82 13.14 -23.95
CA ALA A 83 3.89 12.36 -22.71
C ALA A 83 2.93 11.16 -22.75
N ALA A 84 3.25 10.12 -21.98
CA ALA A 84 2.47 8.89 -21.89
C ALA A 84 2.49 8.35 -20.46
N ALA A 85 1.38 7.75 -20.03
CA ALA A 85 1.22 7.14 -18.71
C ALA A 85 0.40 5.85 -18.79
N CYS A 86 0.59 4.96 -17.81
CA CYS A 86 -0.30 3.82 -17.58
C CYS A 86 -1.32 4.23 -16.53
N VAL A 87 -2.61 4.14 -16.85
CA VAL A 87 -3.72 4.61 -15.97
C VAL A 87 -4.42 3.45 -15.24
N ASP A 88 -4.30 2.25 -15.79
CA ASP A 88 -4.69 0.96 -15.22
C ASP A 88 -3.76 -0.11 -15.86
N GLU A 89 -3.73 -1.34 -15.36
CA GLU A 89 -2.95 -2.42 -15.98
C GLU A 89 -3.33 -2.57 -17.47
N GLN A 90 -2.33 -2.49 -18.33
CA GLN A 90 -2.47 -2.56 -19.79
C GLN A 90 -3.39 -1.48 -20.40
N GLN A 91 -3.63 -0.35 -19.71
CA GLN A 91 -4.21 0.86 -20.30
C GLN A 91 -3.15 1.95 -20.52
N LEU A 92 -2.78 2.18 -21.78
CA LEU A 92 -1.87 3.25 -22.18
C LEU A 92 -2.64 4.52 -22.50
N VAL A 93 -2.22 5.66 -21.95
CA VAL A 93 -2.77 7.00 -22.26
C VAL A 93 -1.66 7.91 -22.75
N ILE A 94 -1.91 8.71 -23.81
CA ILE A 94 -0.96 9.67 -24.39
C ILE A 94 -1.57 11.06 -24.57
N TYR A 95 -0.74 12.10 -24.39
CA TYR A 95 -1.14 13.51 -24.50
C TYR A 95 -0.09 14.38 -25.21
N GLY A 96 -0.55 15.36 -26.00
CA GLY A 96 0.28 16.39 -26.63
C GLY A 96 1.37 15.85 -27.57
N GLY A 97 2.45 16.63 -27.74
CA GLY A 97 3.59 16.34 -28.60
C GLY A 97 3.75 17.28 -29.81
N ALA A 98 4.86 17.12 -30.52
CA ALA A 98 5.16 17.80 -31.78
C ALA A 98 4.96 16.86 -32.98
N THR A 99 4.30 17.34 -34.04
CA THR A 99 3.92 16.59 -35.25
C THR A 99 4.89 16.78 -36.41
N GLY A 100 5.79 17.77 -36.33
CA GLY A 100 6.85 18.03 -37.31
C GLY A 100 6.74 19.42 -37.94
N GLY A 101 7.81 19.89 -38.58
CA GLY A 101 7.83 21.21 -39.24
C GLY A 101 7.55 22.40 -38.32
N GLY A 102 7.73 22.25 -36.99
CA GLY A 102 7.35 23.24 -35.98
C GLY A 102 5.90 23.15 -35.49
N SER A 103 5.08 22.25 -36.06
CA SER A 103 3.69 22.04 -35.63
C SER A 103 3.58 21.16 -34.37
N LEU A 104 2.54 21.42 -33.59
CA LEU A 104 2.13 20.60 -32.44
C LEU A 104 0.95 19.71 -32.78
N SER A 105 0.78 18.63 -32.01
CA SER A 105 -0.42 17.80 -32.08
C SER A 105 -1.64 18.55 -31.54
N LEU A 106 -2.83 17.97 -31.78
CA LEU A 106 -4.01 18.32 -31.01
C LEU A 106 -3.80 18.02 -29.51
N ASP A 107 -4.57 18.74 -28.71
CA ASP A 107 -4.74 18.64 -27.26
C ASP A 107 -5.81 17.61 -26.84
N ASP A 108 -6.12 16.69 -27.76
CA ASP A 108 -6.83 15.45 -27.47
C ASP A 108 -6.02 14.54 -26.53
N LEU A 109 -6.71 13.90 -25.60
CA LEU A 109 -6.20 12.79 -24.80
C LEU A 109 -6.63 11.47 -25.44
N TYR A 110 -5.70 10.56 -25.72
CA TYR A 110 -6.02 9.26 -26.32
C TYR A 110 -5.68 8.12 -25.38
N ILE A 111 -6.56 7.11 -25.34
CA ILE A 111 -6.39 5.86 -24.56
C ILE A 111 -6.38 4.63 -25.49
N LEU A 112 -5.57 3.63 -25.12
CA LEU A 112 -5.53 2.31 -25.73
C LEU A 112 -5.61 1.23 -24.64
N ASP A 113 -6.70 0.46 -24.65
CA ASP A 113 -6.89 -0.72 -23.78
C ASP A 113 -6.27 -1.95 -24.46
N LEU A 114 -5.14 -2.42 -23.93
CA LEU A 114 -4.36 -3.54 -24.46
C LEU A 114 -4.78 -4.89 -23.84
N ARG A 115 -5.82 -4.93 -22.99
CA ARG A 115 -6.36 -6.17 -22.40
C ARG A 115 -7.25 -6.94 -23.38
N LYS A 116 -7.75 -6.27 -24.43
CA LYS A 116 -8.70 -6.81 -25.42
C LYS A 116 -7.95 -7.28 -26.68
N GLU A 117 -7.47 -8.52 -26.66
CA GLU A 117 -6.52 -9.01 -27.67
C GLU A 117 -7.08 -9.17 -29.10
N GLN A 118 -8.41 -9.15 -29.30
CA GLN A 118 -9.02 -9.33 -30.63
C GLN A 118 -8.78 -8.15 -31.58
N LYS A 119 -8.75 -6.91 -31.06
CA LYS A 119 -8.58 -5.70 -31.87
C LYS A 119 -8.14 -4.52 -31.02
N TYR A 120 -6.96 -3.96 -31.30
CA TYR A 120 -6.45 -2.78 -30.59
C TYR A 120 -6.95 -1.51 -31.29
N THR A 121 -7.79 -0.73 -30.62
CA THR A 121 -8.39 0.51 -31.16
C THR A 121 -8.14 1.65 -30.19
N TRP A 122 -7.53 2.73 -30.68
CA TRP A 122 -7.40 3.95 -29.90
C TRP A 122 -8.75 4.67 -29.78
N MET A 123 -8.98 5.29 -28.62
CA MET A 123 -10.16 6.09 -28.35
C MET A 123 -9.74 7.48 -27.87
N THR A 124 -10.33 8.53 -28.42
CA THR A 124 -10.22 9.87 -27.82
C THR A 124 -11.06 9.91 -26.55
N VAL A 125 -10.47 10.32 -25.43
CA VAL A 125 -11.18 10.49 -24.16
C VAL A 125 -12.01 11.78 -24.24
N PRO A 126 -13.35 11.72 -24.11
CA PRO A 126 -14.20 12.91 -24.23
C PRO A 126 -14.06 13.80 -22.99
N THR A 127 -13.23 14.83 -23.11
CA THR A 127 -13.00 15.81 -22.04
C THR A 127 -13.98 16.99 -22.11
N LYS A 128 -14.30 17.58 -20.96
CA LYS A 128 -15.05 18.83 -20.84
C LYS A 128 -14.17 19.98 -20.35
N GLY A 129 -14.61 21.20 -20.63
CA GLY A 129 -13.97 22.42 -20.15
C GLY A 129 -12.77 22.84 -20.99
N VAL A 130 -11.75 23.38 -20.32
CA VAL A 130 -10.51 23.87 -20.94
C VAL A 130 -9.42 22.81 -20.73
N THR A 131 -8.75 22.40 -21.80
CA THR A 131 -7.62 21.46 -21.75
C THR A 131 -6.34 22.16 -21.24
N PRO A 132 -5.26 21.41 -20.92
CA PRO A 132 -3.92 21.97 -20.78
C PRO A 132 -3.37 22.59 -22.09
N GLY A 133 -4.14 22.57 -23.19
CA GLY A 133 -3.72 23.06 -24.49
C GLY A 133 -2.62 22.22 -25.13
N ARG A 134 -2.26 22.59 -26.35
CA ARG A 134 -1.25 21.89 -27.16
C ARG A 134 0.13 22.19 -26.58
N ARG A 135 0.88 21.14 -26.24
CA ARG A 135 2.22 21.28 -25.62
C ARG A 135 3.12 20.10 -25.93
N TYR A 136 4.43 20.34 -25.97
CA TYR A 136 5.47 19.31 -26.13
C TYR A 136 6.54 19.42 -25.04
N GLY A 137 7.29 18.34 -24.81
CA GLY A 137 8.34 18.27 -23.80
C GLY A 137 7.86 18.56 -22.36
N HIS A 138 6.57 18.34 -22.12
CA HIS A 138 5.94 18.31 -20.80
C HIS A 138 6.07 16.89 -20.21
N VAL A 139 5.72 16.73 -18.93
CA VAL A 139 5.56 15.41 -18.31
C VAL A 139 4.08 15.14 -18.06
N MET A 140 3.72 13.86 -18.07
CA MET A 140 2.42 13.37 -17.63
C MET A 140 2.66 12.15 -16.73
N VAL A 141 2.10 12.18 -15.52
CA VAL A 141 2.29 11.14 -14.50
C VAL A 141 0.93 10.77 -13.94
N TYR A 142 0.68 9.48 -13.75
CA TYR A 142 -0.54 8.99 -13.12
C TYR A 142 -0.31 8.72 -11.63
N SER A 143 -1.19 9.27 -10.80
CA SER A 143 -1.24 9.10 -9.35
C SER A 143 -2.70 8.93 -8.96
N LYS A 144 -3.20 7.68 -8.88
CA LYS A 144 -4.63 7.35 -8.67
C LYS A 144 -5.25 8.25 -7.58
N PRO A 145 -6.32 9.02 -7.86
CA PRO A 145 -7.23 8.94 -9.02
C PRO A 145 -6.90 9.91 -10.18
N ASN A 146 -5.75 10.58 -10.15
CA ASN A 146 -5.45 11.76 -10.97
C ASN A 146 -4.38 11.47 -12.04
N LEU A 147 -4.71 11.82 -13.29
CA LEU A 147 -3.72 11.99 -14.36
C LEU A 147 -3.22 13.43 -14.34
N ILE A 148 -1.92 13.65 -14.15
CA ILE A 148 -1.33 14.95 -13.83
C ILE A 148 -0.35 15.35 -14.93
N VAL A 149 -0.50 16.57 -15.46
CA VAL A 149 0.34 17.17 -16.51
C VAL A 149 1.07 18.39 -15.94
N PHE A 150 2.36 18.53 -16.25
CA PHE A 150 3.15 19.69 -15.81
C PHE A 150 4.13 20.19 -16.89
N GLY A 151 4.17 21.52 -17.03
CA GLY A 151 5.18 22.24 -17.81
C GLY A 151 5.15 21.95 -19.31
N GLY A 152 6.31 22.02 -19.96
CA GLY A 152 6.49 21.90 -21.41
C GLY A 152 6.57 23.25 -22.11
N ASN A 153 6.24 23.27 -23.39
CA ASN A 153 6.15 24.49 -24.21
C ASN A 153 4.95 24.40 -25.18
N ASP A 154 4.21 25.49 -25.34
CA ASP A 154 2.96 25.57 -26.13
C ASP A 154 3.16 25.95 -27.62
N GLY A 155 4.42 26.10 -28.06
CA GLY A 155 4.81 26.60 -29.37
C GLY A 155 5.23 28.09 -29.36
N GLN A 156 4.92 28.83 -28.28
CA GLN A 156 5.32 30.22 -28.06
C GLN A 156 6.06 30.38 -26.73
N ASN A 157 5.51 29.84 -25.64
CA ASN A 157 5.94 30.02 -24.26
C ASN A 157 6.34 28.70 -23.61
N THR A 158 7.34 28.74 -22.74
CA THR A 158 7.67 27.62 -21.84
C THR A 158 6.83 27.73 -20.58
N LEU A 159 6.39 26.60 -20.02
CA LEU A 159 5.33 26.54 -19.02
C LEU A 159 5.82 25.97 -17.67
N ASN A 160 5.14 26.35 -16.58
CA ASN A 160 5.21 25.73 -15.25
C ASN A 160 3.80 25.57 -14.61
N ASP A 161 2.75 25.51 -15.43
CA ASP A 161 1.42 25.18 -14.95
C ASP A 161 1.28 23.68 -14.66
N VAL A 162 0.51 23.37 -13.60
CA VAL A 162 0.11 22.00 -13.24
C VAL A 162 -1.38 21.87 -13.55
N TRP A 163 -1.74 20.76 -14.18
CA TRP A 163 -3.13 20.36 -14.43
C TRP A 163 -3.34 18.93 -13.93
N TYR A 164 -4.54 18.62 -13.46
CA TYR A 164 -4.93 17.24 -13.18
C TYR A 164 -6.31 16.93 -13.78
N MET A 165 -6.58 15.66 -14.00
CA MET A 165 -7.89 15.14 -14.42
C MET A 165 -8.17 13.86 -13.64
N HIS A 166 -9.35 13.79 -13.01
CA HIS A 166 -9.82 12.60 -12.30
C HIS A 166 -10.26 11.55 -13.34
N VAL A 167 -9.65 10.36 -13.37
CA VAL A 167 -9.87 9.38 -14.45
C VAL A 167 -10.99 8.36 -14.18
N GLU A 168 -11.47 8.26 -12.94
CA GLU A 168 -12.40 7.20 -12.51
C GLU A 168 -13.88 7.49 -12.78
N MET A 169 -14.27 8.76 -12.85
CA MET A 169 -15.66 9.16 -12.98
C MET A 169 -15.83 10.18 -14.12
N PRO A 170 -16.76 9.97 -15.07
CA PRO A 170 -17.15 11.00 -16.02
C PRO A 170 -18.05 12.06 -15.33
N PRO A 171 -18.04 13.32 -15.79
CA PRO A 171 -17.29 13.83 -16.93
C PRO A 171 -15.80 14.00 -16.62
N PHE A 172 -14.95 13.59 -17.57
CA PHE A 172 -13.53 13.85 -17.48
C PHE A 172 -13.27 15.33 -17.78
N GLU A 173 -12.68 16.06 -16.83
CA GLU A 173 -12.38 17.48 -16.98
C GLU A 173 -10.98 17.80 -16.46
N TRP A 174 -10.28 18.67 -17.19
CA TRP A 174 -8.94 19.11 -16.82
C TRP A 174 -9.03 20.32 -15.90
N VAL A 175 -8.60 20.14 -14.65
CA VAL A 175 -8.58 21.17 -13.62
C VAL A 175 -7.17 21.73 -13.51
N ARG A 176 -7.02 23.03 -13.78
CA ARG A 176 -5.76 23.75 -13.54
C ARG A 176 -5.56 23.93 -12.04
N VAL A 177 -4.41 23.48 -11.54
CA VAL A 177 -4.03 23.68 -10.14
C VAL A 177 -3.70 25.15 -9.90
N ILE A 178 -4.35 25.76 -8.91
CA ILE A 178 -4.05 27.10 -8.43
C ILE A 178 -3.16 26.98 -7.20
N ILE A 179 -1.86 27.26 -7.37
CA ILE A 179 -0.89 27.30 -6.27
C ILE A 179 -0.81 28.76 -5.77
N PRO A 180 -0.92 29.04 -4.46
CA PRO A 180 -0.87 30.40 -3.94
C PRO A 180 0.46 31.10 -4.24
N ASN A 181 0.41 32.40 -4.58
CA ASN A 181 1.59 33.23 -4.88
C ASN A 181 2.60 33.36 -3.71
N THR A 182 2.24 32.92 -2.51
CA THR A 182 3.11 32.84 -1.32
C THR A 182 3.98 31.58 -1.28
N CYS A 183 3.69 30.59 -2.11
CA CYS A 183 4.45 29.34 -2.21
C CYS A 183 5.54 29.46 -3.29
N LYS A 184 6.72 28.86 -3.03
CA LYS A 184 7.69 28.61 -4.10
C LYS A 184 7.09 27.68 -5.15
N VAL A 185 7.44 27.90 -6.42
CA VAL A 185 7.12 27.03 -7.55
C VAL A 185 8.35 26.84 -8.44
N PRO A 186 8.50 25.71 -9.13
CA PRO A 186 9.58 25.52 -10.10
C PRO A 186 9.49 26.55 -11.24
N PRO A 187 10.63 27.02 -11.79
CA PRO A 187 10.65 27.81 -13.01
C PRO A 187 10.07 27.04 -14.22
N GLN A 188 9.59 27.81 -15.20
CA GLN A 188 9.12 27.34 -16.51
C GLN A 188 10.15 26.41 -17.16
N ARG A 189 9.71 25.21 -17.58
CA ARG A 189 10.63 24.19 -18.11
C ARG A 189 10.04 23.26 -19.17
N VAL A 190 10.87 22.93 -20.15
CA VAL A 190 10.61 21.93 -21.21
C VAL A 190 11.74 20.89 -21.25
N TYR A 191 11.42 19.65 -21.65
CA TYR A 191 12.34 18.50 -21.67
C TYR A 191 12.99 18.17 -20.31
N HIS A 192 12.28 18.45 -19.22
CA HIS A 192 12.56 17.89 -17.90
C HIS A 192 12.06 16.44 -17.83
N SER A 193 12.44 15.71 -16.78
CA SER A 193 11.84 14.41 -16.47
C SER A 193 11.04 14.45 -15.17
N ALA A 194 10.16 13.47 -14.98
CA ALA A 194 9.41 13.28 -13.75
C ALA A 194 9.10 11.79 -13.55
N ASP A 195 8.98 11.36 -12.29
CA ASP A 195 8.39 10.08 -11.92
C ASP A 195 7.73 10.20 -10.53
N MET A 196 6.81 9.30 -10.19
CA MET A 196 6.14 9.26 -8.89
C MET A 196 6.89 8.36 -7.92
N CYS A 197 7.25 8.90 -6.76
CA CYS A 197 7.81 8.10 -5.68
C CYS A 197 6.71 7.21 -5.08
N LYS A 198 6.97 5.89 -4.98
CA LYS A 198 5.99 4.90 -4.49
C LYS A 198 6.31 4.37 -3.09
N GLU A 199 7.48 4.69 -2.54
CA GLU A 199 7.98 4.17 -1.27
C GLU A 199 8.81 5.22 -0.52
N GLY A 200 8.91 5.08 0.81
CA GLY A 200 9.67 6.02 1.65
C GLY A 200 8.94 7.34 1.94
N PRO A 201 9.63 8.38 2.45
CA PRO A 201 8.99 9.58 3.00
C PRO A 201 8.44 10.54 1.93
N ALA A 202 8.83 10.36 0.66
CA ALA A 202 8.29 11.10 -0.47
C ALA A 202 7.18 10.34 -1.21
N SER A 203 6.66 9.23 -0.68
CA SER A 203 5.63 8.43 -1.34
C SER A 203 4.39 9.27 -1.71
N GLY A 204 3.89 9.09 -2.93
CA GLY A 204 2.80 9.89 -3.51
C GLY A 204 3.24 11.25 -4.07
N MET A 205 4.49 11.67 -3.88
CA MET A 205 5.01 12.89 -4.50
C MET A 205 5.51 12.61 -5.92
N ILE A 206 5.15 13.49 -6.86
CA ILE A 206 5.75 13.52 -8.20
C ILE A 206 7.02 14.33 -8.12
N VAL A 207 8.16 13.69 -8.36
CA VAL A 207 9.48 14.35 -8.31
C VAL A 207 9.95 14.65 -9.73
N ILE A 208 10.21 15.92 -10.01
CA ILE A 208 10.77 16.40 -11.27
C ILE A 208 12.27 16.66 -11.14
N PHE A 209 13.01 16.52 -12.25
CA PHE A 209 14.40 16.94 -12.32
C PHE A 209 14.70 17.79 -13.57
N GLY A 210 15.45 18.87 -13.36
CA GLY A 210 16.08 19.67 -14.41
C GLY A 210 15.15 20.10 -15.54
N GLY A 211 15.62 19.93 -16.78
CA GLY A 211 14.97 20.42 -17.99
C GLY A 211 15.65 21.68 -18.52
N ARG A 212 14.92 22.43 -19.36
CA ARG A 212 15.42 23.65 -19.99
C ARG A 212 14.44 24.81 -19.82
N SER A 213 14.94 25.96 -19.39
CA SER A 213 14.16 27.17 -19.05
C SER A 213 13.61 27.92 -20.27
N ALA A 214 12.85 28.99 -20.02
CA ALA A 214 12.40 29.93 -21.05
C ALA A 214 13.57 30.61 -21.78
N GLU A 215 14.65 30.94 -21.06
CA GLU A 215 15.91 31.50 -21.57
C GLU A 215 16.78 30.46 -22.30
N ASN A 216 16.24 29.25 -22.54
CA ASN A 216 16.91 28.08 -23.11
C ASN A 216 18.08 27.54 -22.28
N LYS A 217 18.16 27.84 -20.98
CA LYS A 217 19.20 27.35 -20.07
C LYS A 217 18.86 25.99 -19.46
N SER A 218 19.85 25.11 -19.36
CA SER A 218 19.72 23.84 -18.64
C SER A 218 19.52 24.06 -17.13
N LEU A 219 18.71 23.21 -16.50
CA LEU A 219 18.40 23.24 -15.06
C LEU A 219 18.95 22.00 -14.32
N ASP A 220 19.41 22.18 -13.08
CA ASP A 220 19.88 21.16 -12.13
C ASP A 220 18.98 21.03 -10.88
N ASP A 221 17.87 21.75 -10.85
CA ASP A 221 16.97 21.78 -9.71
C ASP A 221 16.03 20.56 -9.64
N THR A 222 15.62 20.23 -8.42
CA THR A 222 14.78 19.06 -8.10
C THR A 222 13.60 19.53 -7.26
N TRP A 223 12.38 19.17 -7.66
CA TRP A 223 11.17 19.58 -6.94
C TRP A 223 10.21 18.41 -6.79
N GLY A 224 9.53 18.34 -5.65
CA GLY A 224 8.42 17.44 -5.42
C GLY A 224 7.09 18.19 -5.42
N LEU A 225 6.18 17.82 -6.31
CA LEU A 225 4.77 18.19 -6.26
C LEU A 225 4.04 17.23 -5.32
N ARG A 226 3.22 17.76 -4.41
CA ARG A 226 2.37 16.97 -3.52
C ARG A 226 0.95 17.54 -3.47
N GLN A 227 -0.02 16.66 -3.26
CA GLN A 227 -1.39 17.03 -2.93
C GLN A 227 -1.60 16.86 -1.41
N HIS A 228 -2.24 17.83 -0.79
CA HIS A 228 -2.66 17.78 0.62
C HIS A 228 -4.05 17.15 0.73
N ARG A 229 -4.39 16.64 1.91
CA ARG A 229 -5.70 16.02 2.19
C ARG A 229 -6.90 16.96 2.00
N ASP A 230 -6.67 18.27 1.99
CA ASP A 230 -7.68 19.30 1.72
C ASP A 230 -7.78 19.68 0.22
N GLY A 231 -7.16 18.89 -0.65
CA GLY A 231 -7.17 19.06 -2.11
C GLY A 231 -6.19 20.12 -2.62
N ARG A 232 -5.55 20.91 -1.75
CA ARG A 232 -4.53 21.90 -2.17
C ARG A 232 -3.28 21.20 -2.66
N TRP A 233 -2.51 21.91 -3.49
CA TRP A 233 -1.23 21.45 -4.01
C TRP A 233 -0.15 22.49 -3.71
N ASP A 234 1.05 22.04 -3.41
CA ASP A 234 2.25 22.88 -3.36
C ASP A 234 3.48 22.14 -3.89
N TRP A 235 4.50 22.93 -4.21
CA TRP A 235 5.82 22.44 -4.61
C TRP A 235 6.80 22.58 -3.45
N VAL A 236 7.62 21.55 -3.26
CA VAL A 236 8.73 21.55 -2.31
C VAL A 236 10.03 21.35 -3.07
N GLU A 237 10.93 22.32 -2.98
CA GLU A 237 12.31 22.21 -3.48
C GLU A 237 13.02 21.10 -2.69
N ALA A 238 13.66 20.14 -3.37
CA ALA A 238 14.20 18.97 -2.71
C ALA A 238 15.36 19.38 -1.77
N PRO A 239 15.29 19.05 -0.46
CA PRO A 239 16.37 19.38 0.46
C PRO A 239 17.65 18.59 0.11
N ILE A 240 18.80 19.08 0.56
CA ILE A 240 20.10 18.43 0.34
C ILE A 240 20.87 18.42 1.66
N LYS A 241 21.21 17.23 2.15
CA LYS A 241 22.00 17.03 3.38
C LYS A 241 23.45 16.68 3.09
N LYS A 242 23.72 15.95 2.00
CA LYS A 242 25.07 15.49 1.60
C LYS A 242 25.13 15.23 0.09
N GLY A 243 26.30 15.48 -0.50
CA GLY A 243 26.46 15.49 -1.95
C GLY A 243 25.95 16.79 -2.59
N SER A 244 26.10 16.90 -3.90
CA SER A 244 25.56 18.00 -4.72
C SER A 244 24.57 17.45 -5.75
N PRO A 245 23.66 18.27 -6.29
CA PRO A 245 22.93 17.91 -7.50
C PRO A 245 23.89 17.52 -8.63
N PRO A 246 23.44 16.69 -9.58
CA PRO A 246 24.21 16.39 -10.79
C PRO A 246 24.11 17.55 -11.79
N GLU A 247 24.95 17.53 -12.82
CA GLU A 247 25.09 18.64 -13.76
C GLU A 247 23.76 18.98 -14.47
N ALA A 248 23.45 20.28 -14.56
CA ALA A 248 22.22 20.81 -15.17
C ALA A 248 21.95 20.24 -16.56
N ARG A 249 20.74 19.74 -16.82
CA ARG A 249 20.47 18.88 -17.98
C ARG A 249 19.02 18.79 -18.41
N TYR A 250 18.83 18.45 -19.68
CA TYR A 250 17.54 18.22 -20.32
C TYR A 250 17.61 17.03 -21.29
N GLN A 251 16.45 16.49 -21.68
CA GLN A 251 16.34 15.29 -22.54
C GLN A 251 17.03 14.04 -21.93
N HIS A 252 16.93 13.92 -20.61
CA HIS A 252 17.27 12.77 -19.76
C HIS A 252 15.99 12.03 -19.34
N THR A 253 16.14 10.87 -18.69
CA THR A 253 15.02 10.19 -18.00
C THR A 253 15.24 10.17 -16.48
N SER A 254 14.15 10.18 -15.70
CA SER A 254 14.16 9.85 -14.27
C SER A 254 13.30 8.62 -14.01
N VAL A 255 13.74 7.73 -13.13
CA VAL A 255 12.94 6.58 -12.67
C VAL A 255 13.18 6.28 -11.19
N PHE A 256 12.14 5.86 -10.47
CA PHE A 256 12.24 5.39 -9.08
C PHE A 256 12.52 3.88 -8.98
N ILE A 257 13.42 3.51 -8.05
CA ILE A 257 13.50 2.16 -7.49
C ILE A 257 13.32 2.31 -5.97
N GLY A 258 12.15 1.90 -5.48
CA GLY A 258 11.70 2.20 -4.12
C GLY A 258 11.73 3.71 -3.85
N SER A 259 12.37 4.11 -2.76
CA SER A 259 12.50 5.50 -2.30
C SER A 259 13.60 6.33 -2.98
N LYS A 260 14.21 5.83 -4.05
CA LYS A 260 15.43 6.39 -4.67
C LYS A 260 15.21 6.67 -6.16
N ILE A 261 15.44 7.92 -6.58
CA ILE A 261 15.28 8.37 -7.97
C ILE A 261 16.63 8.36 -8.69
N PHE A 262 16.67 7.70 -9.85
CA PHE A 262 17.82 7.65 -10.76
C PHE A 262 17.63 8.65 -11.89
N ILE A 263 18.62 9.51 -12.13
CA ILE A 263 18.68 10.48 -13.23
C ILE A 263 19.68 9.96 -14.28
N LEU A 264 19.19 9.73 -15.49
CA LEU A 264 19.86 8.92 -16.51
C LEU A 264 20.22 9.77 -17.74
N GLY A 265 21.52 9.95 -17.99
CA GLY A 265 22.04 10.61 -19.18
C GLY A 265 21.53 12.05 -19.40
N GLY A 266 21.19 12.37 -20.65
CA GLY A 266 20.79 13.70 -21.10
C GLY A 266 21.95 14.58 -21.57
N ARG A 267 21.68 15.86 -21.81
CA ARG A 267 22.66 16.84 -22.27
C ARG A 267 22.47 18.21 -21.61
N ASN A 268 23.51 19.05 -21.66
CA ASN A 268 23.54 20.37 -21.05
C ASN A 268 23.81 21.49 -22.09
N ASP A 269 23.99 22.72 -21.62
CA ASP A 269 24.28 23.89 -22.48
C ASP A 269 25.67 23.82 -23.13
N ASN A 270 26.60 23.06 -22.56
CA ASN A 270 27.97 22.86 -23.08
C ASN A 270 28.01 21.81 -24.20
N GLY A 271 26.85 21.31 -24.65
CA GLY A 271 26.69 20.45 -25.82
C GLY A 271 26.57 18.96 -25.50
N CYS A 272 26.83 18.13 -26.51
CA CYS A 272 26.65 16.67 -26.44
C CYS A 272 27.97 15.89 -26.37
N ALA A 273 29.14 16.55 -26.37
CA ALA A 273 30.44 15.86 -26.50
C ALA A 273 30.89 15.08 -25.26
N VAL A 274 30.43 15.47 -24.07
CA VAL A 274 30.75 14.82 -22.79
C VAL A 274 29.52 14.06 -22.28
N PRO A 275 29.60 12.75 -21.99
CA PRO A 275 28.53 12.02 -21.31
C PRO A 275 28.28 12.56 -19.91
N LEU A 276 27.05 12.94 -19.60
CA LEU A 276 26.69 13.43 -18.25
C LEU A 276 26.62 12.27 -17.25
N SER A 277 26.99 12.54 -16.00
CA SER A 277 26.99 11.53 -14.93
C SER A 277 25.61 10.89 -14.75
N THR A 278 25.54 9.60 -14.39
CA THR A 278 24.29 9.02 -13.86
C THR A 278 24.20 9.45 -12.40
N ALA A 279 23.03 9.81 -11.90
CA ALA A 279 22.89 10.29 -10.53
C ALA A 279 21.75 9.59 -9.79
N LEU A 280 21.89 9.50 -8.48
CA LEU A 280 20.97 8.84 -7.57
C LEU A 280 20.68 9.77 -6.39
N TYR A 281 19.41 10.14 -6.21
CA TYR A 281 18.97 10.86 -5.01
C TYR A 281 18.11 9.93 -4.14
N ASN A 282 18.51 9.78 -2.87
CA ASN A 282 17.74 9.00 -1.90
C ASN A 282 16.83 9.92 -1.08
N THR A 283 15.51 9.76 -1.23
CA THR A 283 14.53 10.60 -0.53
C THR A 283 14.51 10.38 0.99
N GLU A 284 15.02 9.23 1.47
CA GLU A 284 15.13 8.91 2.90
C GLU A 284 16.30 9.64 3.58
N THR A 285 17.50 9.59 2.98
CA THR A 285 18.72 10.14 3.59
C THR A 285 18.97 11.58 3.18
N ILE A 286 18.29 12.05 2.14
CA ILE A 286 18.41 13.41 1.58
C ILE A 286 19.84 13.61 1.01
N GLU A 287 20.32 12.60 0.26
CA GLU A 287 21.69 12.55 -0.25
C GLU A 287 21.75 12.23 -1.75
N TRP A 288 22.69 12.88 -2.42
CA TRP A 288 23.05 12.61 -3.81
C TRP A 288 24.29 11.71 -3.90
N VAL A 289 24.23 10.74 -4.81
CA VAL A 289 25.33 9.83 -5.18
C VAL A 289 25.52 9.85 -6.69
N THR A 290 26.75 10.10 -7.13
CA THR A 290 27.14 10.06 -8.54
C THR A 290 27.55 8.64 -8.94
N LEU A 291 27.13 8.22 -10.13
CA LEU A 291 27.32 6.90 -10.73
C LEU A 291 27.90 7.05 -12.15
N PRO A 292 28.54 6.02 -12.72
CA PRO A 292 29.11 6.12 -14.07
C PRO A 292 28.01 6.38 -15.12
N SER A 293 28.36 7.09 -16.18
CA SER A 293 27.40 7.71 -17.10
C SER A 293 26.78 6.73 -18.11
N ILE A 294 25.44 6.67 -18.15
CA ILE A 294 24.73 6.20 -19.35
C ILE A 294 24.87 7.28 -20.42
N SER A 295 25.65 6.97 -21.45
CA SER A 295 26.03 7.88 -22.53
C SER A 295 24.93 8.02 -23.59
N LYS A 296 23.69 8.38 -23.19
CA LYS A 296 22.56 8.64 -24.10
C LYS A 296 21.75 9.89 -23.76
N PHE A 297 21.17 10.55 -24.77
CA PHE A 297 20.18 11.64 -24.62
C PHE A 297 19.00 11.47 -25.60
N ARG A 298 17.81 12.02 -25.26
CA ARG A 298 16.52 11.79 -25.96
C ARG A 298 16.10 10.30 -26.06
N HIS A 299 16.64 9.46 -25.19
CA HIS A 299 16.22 8.08 -24.96
C HIS A 299 14.93 8.06 -24.12
N THR A 300 14.42 6.87 -23.84
CA THR A 300 13.50 6.63 -22.72
C THR A 300 14.05 5.52 -21.83
N SER A 301 13.60 5.48 -20.57
CA SER A 301 13.96 4.44 -19.62
C SER A 301 12.75 4.01 -18.80
N TRP A 302 12.74 2.75 -18.36
CA TRP A 302 11.74 2.21 -17.44
C TRP A 302 12.38 1.25 -16.43
N VAL A 303 11.69 0.98 -15.34
CA VAL A 303 12.10 0.01 -14.31
C VAL A 303 11.29 -1.27 -14.45
N TYR A 304 11.96 -2.41 -14.29
CA TYR A 304 11.31 -3.68 -13.98
C TYR A 304 12.15 -4.38 -12.90
N LYS A 305 11.50 -4.69 -11.77
CA LYS A 305 12.15 -5.18 -10.53
C LYS A 305 13.26 -4.23 -10.06
N TYR A 306 14.53 -4.63 -10.16
CA TYR A 306 15.71 -3.83 -9.78
C TYR A 306 16.60 -3.45 -10.97
N THR A 307 16.07 -3.58 -12.19
CA THR A 307 16.79 -3.36 -13.44
C THR A 307 16.20 -2.13 -14.15
N ILE A 308 17.05 -1.16 -14.47
CA ILE A 308 16.69 -0.02 -15.33
C ILE A 308 16.97 -0.41 -16.78
N TYR A 309 15.95 -0.40 -17.61
CA TYR A 309 16.06 -0.57 -19.05
C TYR A 309 16.07 0.81 -19.71
N THR A 310 16.92 1.01 -20.71
CA THR A 310 17.02 2.26 -21.48
C THR A 310 17.02 1.96 -22.97
N PHE A 311 16.13 2.58 -23.74
CA PHE A 311 15.94 2.34 -25.17
C PHE A 311 16.15 3.60 -26.01
N GLY A 312 16.87 3.42 -27.11
CA GLY A 312 17.04 4.41 -28.17
C GLY A 312 17.67 5.74 -27.73
N GLY A 313 17.25 6.84 -28.36
CA GLY A 313 17.92 8.13 -28.25
C GLY A 313 19.24 8.18 -29.05
N PHE A 314 20.11 9.14 -28.74
CA PHE A 314 21.42 9.33 -29.38
C PHE A 314 22.55 9.03 -28.40
N SER A 315 23.66 8.48 -28.90
CA SER A 315 24.92 8.42 -28.15
C SER A 315 25.68 9.74 -28.26
N HIS A 316 26.38 10.13 -27.19
CA HIS A 316 27.31 11.28 -27.17
C HIS A 316 28.50 11.08 -28.14
N GLN A 317 28.77 9.85 -28.57
CA GLN A 317 29.81 9.53 -29.56
C GLN A 317 29.33 9.76 -31.00
N THR A 318 28.10 9.35 -31.33
CA THR A 318 27.61 9.31 -32.72
C THR A 318 26.78 10.53 -33.10
N GLN A 319 26.06 11.15 -32.14
CA GLN A 319 25.28 12.41 -32.13
C GLN A 319 24.29 12.71 -33.28
N GLN A 320 24.66 12.42 -34.53
CA GLN A 320 23.87 12.56 -35.74
C GLN A 320 22.81 11.45 -35.90
N TYR A 321 23.14 10.21 -35.49
CA TYR A 321 22.27 9.04 -35.66
C TYR A 321 21.76 8.51 -34.32
N PRO A 322 20.44 8.27 -34.17
CA PRO A 322 19.89 7.58 -33.01
C PRO A 322 20.19 6.09 -33.06
N THR A 323 19.91 5.40 -31.96
CA THR A 323 20.12 3.95 -31.78
C THR A 323 18.77 3.25 -31.52
N ASN A 324 18.72 1.92 -31.68
CA ASN A 324 17.65 1.05 -31.18
C ASN A 324 18.19 -0.02 -30.22
N GLU A 325 19.29 0.29 -29.54
CA GLU A 325 19.86 -0.56 -28.50
C GLU A 325 18.98 -0.51 -27.25
N LEU A 326 18.84 -1.66 -26.60
CA LEU A 326 18.31 -1.79 -25.26
C LEU A 326 19.48 -2.04 -24.30
N GLU A 327 19.70 -1.11 -23.38
CA GLU A 327 20.73 -1.20 -22.34
C GLU A 327 20.09 -1.42 -20.97
N CYS A 328 20.64 -2.37 -20.20
CA CYS A 328 20.15 -2.77 -18.88
C CYS A 328 21.19 -2.42 -17.82
N LEU A 329 20.78 -1.64 -16.82
CA LEU A 329 21.57 -1.32 -15.63
C LEU A 329 20.98 -2.07 -14.42
N GLU A 330 21.75 -3.01 -13.86
CA GLU A 330 21.35 -3.85 -12.73
C GLU A 330 21.63 -3.16 -11.38
N CYS A 331 20.61 -2.56 -10.77
CA CYS A 331 20.78 -1.73 -9.60
C CYS A 331 20.87 -2.51 -8.27
N PHE A 332 20.53 -3.80 -8.24
CA PHE A 332 20.52 -4.60 -7.00
C PHE A 332 21.87 -4.61 -6.26
N ASN A 333 22.96 -4.92 -6.97
CA ASN A 333 24.32 -4.95 -6.40
C ASN A 333 24.86 -3.56 -6.03
N LEU A 334 24.34 -2.51 -6.69
CA LEU A 334 24.69 -1.13 -6.43
C LEU A 334 23.99 -0.62 -5.16
N LEU A 335 22.72 -0.95 -4.98
CA LEU A 335 21.94 -0.60 -3.79
C LEU A 335 22.44 -1.35 -2.54
N SER A 336 22.82 -2.62 -2.67
CA SER A 336 23.37 -3.39 -1.54
C SER A 336 24.75 -2.88 -1.08
N SER A 337 25.63 -2.49 -2.01
CA SER A 337 26.95 -1.92 -1.69
C SER A 337 26.89 -0.49 -1.13
N LEU A 338 25.90 0.32 -1.55
CA LEU A 338 25.64 1.61 -0.90
C LEU A 338 25.15 1.43 0.55
N ASN A 339 24.30 0.42 0.80
CA ASN A 339 23.84 0.09 2.15
C ASN A 339 24.96 -0.45 3.06
N SER A 340 25.92 -1.23 2.53
CA SER A 340 27.03 -1.75 3.33
C SER A 340 28.03 -0.66 3.74
N LEU A 341 28.37 0.27 2.85
CA LEU A 341 29.23 1.43 3.13
C LEU A 341 28.67 2.31 4.26
N ASP A 342 27.34 2.43 4.35
CA ASP A 342 26.66 3.18 5.40
C ASP A 342 26.68 2.42 6.75
N SER A 343 26.73 1.09 6.72
CA SER A 343 26.94 0.24 7.91
C SER A 343 28.37 0.35 8.47
N GLU A 344 29.37 0.45 7.59
CA GLU A 344 30.78 0.63 7.98
C GLU A 344 31.04 2.05 8.51
N LYS A 345 30.44 3.08 7.90
CA LYS A 345 30.47 4.44 8.46
C LYS A 345 29.76 4.51 9.82
N LYS A 346 28.65 3.79 10.03
CA LYS A 346 28.02 3.67 11.37
C LYS A 346 28.92 2.94 12.38
N LYS A 347 29.78 2.00 11.96
CA LYS A 347 30.82 1.39 12.82
C LYS A 347 31.95 2.37 13.15
N SER A 348 32.51 3.08 12.17
CA SER A 348 33.62 4.02 12.41
C SER A 348 33.19 5.25 13.21
N ILE A 349 31.97 5.76 13.01
CA ILE A 349 31.39 6.85 13.81
C ILE A 349 31.12 6.40 15.27
N LYS A 350 30.77 5.12 15.50
CA LYS A 350 30.74 4.55 16.87
C LYS A 350 32.14 4.50 17.50
N GLN A 351 33.18 4.15 16.73
CA GLN A 351 34.56 4.14 17.24
C GLN A 351 35.12 5.55 17.51
N SER A 352 34.79 6.57 16.70
CA SER A 352 35.23 7.95 16.94
C SER A 352 34.50 8.59 18.13
N SER A 353 33.19 8.36 18.26
CA SER A 353 32.41 8.86 19.41
C SER A 353 32.78 8.20 20.74
N LEU A 354 33.22 6.93 20.72
CA LEU A 354 33.84 6.28 21.89
C LEU A 354 35.16 6.94 22.30
N LYS A 355 36.05 7.26 21.34
CA LYS A 355 37.29 8.00 21.65
C LYS A 355 37.04 9.42 22.15
N GLN A 356 36.02 10.11 21.64
CA GLN A 356 35.72 11.48 22.08
C GLN A 356 35.13 11.53 23.51
N LYS A 357 34.35 10.51 23.92
CA LYS A 357 33.90 10.35 25.32
C LYS A 357 35.01 9.97 26.30
N GLN A 358 36.16 9.49 25.84
CA GLN A 358 37.33 9.19 26.68
C GLN A 358 38.24 10.41 26.96
N LEU A 359 37.99 11.57 26.33
CA LEU A 359 38.81 12.79 26.51
C LEU A 359 38.10 13.92 27.26
N THR A 360 36.84 13.73 27.68
CA THR A 360 36.03 14.75 28.38
C THR A 360 35.77 14.43 29.86
N ASN A 361 36.23 13.29 30.38
CA ASN A 361 36.01 12.89 31.78
C ASN A 361 37.17 13.24 32.73
N ASP A 362 38.37 13.49 32.22
CA ASP A 362 39.59 13.64 33.05
C ASP A 362 39.82 15.06 33.61
N ASN A 363 38.93 16.02 33.34
CA ASN A 363 39.14 17.44 33.67
C ASN A 363 38.10 18.07 34.63
N LEU A 364 37.29 17.27 35.35
CA LEU A 364 36.34 17.78 36.36
C LEU A 364 36.33 16.95 37.66
N LYS A 365 37.47 16.90 38.38
CA LYS A 365 37.49 16.50 39.81
C LYS A 365 38.72 16.97 40.61
N HIS A 366 38.99 18.27 40.60
CA HIS A 366 39.99 18.90 41.49
C HIS A 366 39.49 20.21 42.12
N SER A 367 38.73 20.12 43.23
CA SER A 367 38.71 21.08 44.35
C SER A 367 37.61 20.74 45.35
N SER A 368 37.86 20.99 46.64
CA SER A 368 37.00 20.77 47.83
C SER A 368 36.58 19.32 48.11
N SER A 369 36.58 18.84 49.36
CA SER A 369 37.41 19.19 50.54
C SER A 369 37.29 18.06 51.57
N ASP A 370 38.25 17.98 52.48
CA ASP A 370 38.43 17.00 53.56
C ASP A 370 37.17 16.37 54.19
N LEU A 371 37.17 15.04 54.33
CA LEU A 371 37.26 14.36 55.64
C LEU A 371 37.55 12.85 55.48
N ARG A 372 37.75 12.13 56.60
CA ARG A 372 38.59 10.91 56.66
C ARG A 372 37.86 9.61 57.08
N ASN A 373 38.27 8.49 56.46
CA ASN A 373 38.29 7.09 56.95
C ASN A 373 36.92 6.48 57.39
N VAL A 374 36.67 5.15 57.47
CA VAL A 374 37.45 3.98 57.92
C VAL A 374 36.85 2.67 57.32
N ASN A 375 37.70 1.69 56.93
CA ASN A 375 37.41 0.24 56.68
C ASN A 375 36.42 -0.15 55.53
N SER A 376 36.42 -1.39 54.96
CA SER A 376 37.20 -2.63 55.21
C SER A 376 37.27 -3.59 53.98
N TYR A 377 38.32 -4.44 53.98
CA TYR A 377 38.57 -5.79 53.41
C TYR A 377 37.53 -6.59 52.55
N ASN A 378 37.85 -7.65 51.77
CA ASN A 378 39.06 -8.15 51.02
C ASN A 378 38.72 -9.52 50.31
N LEU A 379 39.70 -10.20 49.68
CA LEU A 379 39.75 -11.58 49.09
C LEU A 379 39.34 -11.67 47.58
N ASN A 380 40.11 -12.22 46.61
CA ASN A 380 40.93 -13.46 46.41
C ASN A 380 40.09 -14.61 45.76
N SER A 381 40.57 -15.50 44.86
CA SER A 381 41.92 -15.92 44.39
C SER A 381 41.92 -16.33 42.87
N GLN A 382 43.02 -16.35 42.08
CA GLN A 382 43.97 -17.47 41.71
C GLN A 382 43.35 -18.73 41.04
N ASP A 383 43.96 -19.55 40.14
CA ASP A 383 45.15 -19.60 39.23
C ASP A 383 44.97 -20.87 38.27
N VAL A 384 45.83 -21.47 37.39
CA VAL A 384 47.28 -21.39 37.00
C VAL A 384 47.59 -22.02 35.57
N ILE A 385 48.37 -21.32 34.71
CA ILE A 385 49.57 -21.71 33.88
C ILE A 385 49.66 -22.90 32.83
N ASN A 386 50.14 -22.57 31.60
CA ASN A 386 50.95 -23.33 30.56
C ASN A 386 50.39 -24.58 29.80
N THR A 387 50.98 -25.08 28.66
CA THR A 387 52.34 -24.93 28.06
C THR A 387 52.42 -25.15 26.52
N GLN A 388 53.24 -24.35 25.80
CA GLN A 388 54.12 -24.63 24.61
C GLN A 388 53.55 -25.34 23.33
N GLN A 389 54.07 -25.18 22.09
CA GLN A 389 55.27 -24.54 21.48
C GLN A 389 54.89 -24.05 20.03
N HIS A 390 55.68 -23.75 18.97
CA HIS A 390 57.13 -23.86 18.64
C HIS A 390 57.61 -22.76 17.62
N ASN A 391 58.50 -23.09 16.66
CA ASN A 391 59.27 -22.20 15.75
C ASN A 391 58.89 -22.43 14.23
N ILE A 392 59.39 -21.80 13.15
CA ILE A 392 60.70 -21.19 12.76
C ILE A 392 60.54 -19.95 11.82
N SER A 393 61.60 -19.15 11.72
CA SER A 393 61.90 -17.87 11.01
C SER A 393 62.09 -17.97 9.46
N THR A 394 62.52 -16.98 8.62
CA THR A 394 63.38 -15.77 8.77
C THR A 394 63.14 -14.59 7.78
N ASN A 395 63.35 -13.36 8.28
CA ASN A 395 64.06 -12.17 7.73
C ASN A 395 64.11 -11.82 6.21
N ASN A 396 63.90 -10.53 5.89
CA ASN A 396 65.03 -9.57 5.73
C ASN A 396 64.62 -8.07 5.76
N GLN A 397 65.61 -7.18 5.91
CA GLN A 397 65.47 -5.72 6.14
C GLN A 397 65.87 -4.88 4.90
N PHE A 398 65.60 -3.56 4.91
CA PHE A 398 66.65 -2.51 4.85
C PHE A 398 66.11 -1.11 5.20
N ASN A 399 67.00 -0.22 5.66
CA ASN A 399 66.75 1.20 5.95
C ASN A 399 67.24 2.11 4.79
N VAL A 400 66.95 3.42 4.82
CA VAL A 400 67.95 4.52 4.89
C VAL A 400 67.27 5.91 4.93
N SER A 401 68.03 6.91 5.40
CA SER A 401 67.68 8.19 6.02
C SER A 401 67.52 9.44 5.12
N ASN A 402 66.90 10.48 5.70
CA ASN A 402 67.20 11.94 5.64
C ASN A 402 67.41 12.68 4.30
N GLU A 403 66.84 13.88 4.16
CA GLU A 403 67.56 15.15 4.39
C GLU A 403 66.62 16.39 4.49
N LEU A 404 67.15 17.53 4.96
CA LEU A 404 66.50 18.86 5.00
C LEU A 404 67.09 19.76 3.90
N TYR A 405 66.35 20.79 3.48
CA TYR A 405 66.82 22.20 3.49
C TYR A 405 65.66 23.19 3.22
N ASP A 406 65.95 24.49 3.24
CA ASP A 406 64.99 25.57 3.57
C ASP A 406 65.27 26.89 2.77
N LEU A 407 64.36 27.87 2.90
CA LEU A 407 64.50 29.32 2.65
C LEU A 407 64.28 29.97 1.25
N LYS A 408 63.23 30.80 1.22
CA LYS A 408 63.20 32.25 0.84
C LYS A 408 63.07 32.75 -0.62
N ASN A 409 62.06 33.64 -0.74
CA ASN A 409 62.04 34.98 -1.34
C ASN A 409 62.52 35.23 -2.80
N ASN A 410 61.63 35.80 -3.63
CA ASN A 410 61.52 37.27 -3.73
C ASN A 410 60.30 37.72 -4.57
N ALA A 411 59.98 39.02 -4.49
CA ALA A 411 58.98 39.69 -5.33
C ALA A 411 59.63 40.74 -6.25
N SER A 412 58.94 41.15 -7.31
CA SER A 412 59.30 42.33 -8.11
C SER A 412 58.05 43.01 -8.68
N ILE A 413 58.19 44.29 -9.05
CA ILE A 413 57.12 45.23 -9.43
C ILE A 413 57.56 45.96 -10.71
N CYS A 414 56.64 46.25 -11.64
CA CYS A 414 56.73 47.43 -12.49
C CYS A 414 55.37 47.88 -13.05
N ASN A 415 55.25 49.19 -13.32
CA ASN A 415 54.06 49.87 -13.85
C ASN A 415 54.28 50.32 -15.29
N THR A 416 53.20 50.57 -16.03
CA THR A 416 53.12 51.66 -17.02
C THR A 416 51.67 52.15 -17.21
N LEU A 417 51.49 53.28 -17.88
CA LEU A 417 50.28 54.13 -17.84
C LEU A 417 49.74 54.50 -19.24
N ALA A 418 48.51 55.05 -19.25
CA ALA A 418 47.88 55.83 -20.33
C ALA A 418 47.35 55.01 -21.54
N ASN A 419 46.29 55.41 -22.26
CA ASN A 419 45.75 56.76 -22.51
C ASN A 419 44.21 56.81 -22.68
N VAL A 420 43.65 58.03 -22.75
CA VAL A 420 42.23 58.35 -23.06
C VAL A 420 42.16 59.34 -24.24
N PRO A 421 41.12 59.28 -25.09
CA PRO A 421 40.64 60.46 -25.82
C PRO A 421 39.13 60.74 -25.64
N ILE A 422 38.71 61.97 -25.98
CA ILE A 422 37.37 62.52 -25.72
C ILE A 422 36.74 63.11 -27.00
N VAL A 423 35.49 62.69 -27.29
CA VAL A 423 34.31 63.40 -27.86
C VAL A 423 34.51 64.54 -28.89
N PRO A 424 33.76 64.50 -30.03
CA PRO A 424 32.76 65.55 -30.28
C PRO A 424 31.39 65.06 -30.81
N ASN A 425 30.36 65.92 -30.66
CA ASN A 425 28.96 65.74 -31.12
C ASN A 425 28.79 65.89 -32.65
N VAL A 426 27.65 65.45 -33.20
CA VAL A 426 26.73 66.24 -34.06
C VAL A 426 25.28 65.69 -33.92
N GLN A 427 24.26 66.52 -34.15
CA GLN A 427 22.82 66.23 -34.03
C GLN A 427 22.24 65.45 -35.23
N ASN A 428 21.04 64.87 -35.09
CA ASN A 428 19.88 65.26 -35.91
C ASN A 428 18.54 64.65 -35.44
N VAL A 429 17.46 65.39 -35.65
CA VAL A 429 16.05 65.00 -35.46
C VAL A 429 15.28 65.41 -36.71
N PRO A 430 14.33 64.59 -37.20
CA PRO A 430 13.12 65.20 -37.78
C PRO A 430 11.80 64.46 -37.47
N ASN A 431 10.85 65.28 -37.00
CA ASN A 431 9.45 65.37 -37.44
C ASN A 431 8.43 64.24 -37.21
N VAL A 432 7.40 64.61 -36.46
CA VAL A 432 6.03 64.08 -36.47
C VAL A 432 5.24 64.62 -37.69
N PRO A 433 4.26 63.89 -38.22
CA PRO A 433 3.05 64.48 -38.81
C PRO A 433 1.74 64.02 -38.12
N ASN A 434 0.68 64.80 -38.32
CA ASN A 434 -0.51 64.84 -37.44
C ASN A 434 -1.59 63.76 -37.66
N VAL A 435 -2.42 63.63 -36.61
CA VAL A 435 -3.78 63.09 -36.51
C VAL A 435 -4.71 63.49 -37.68
N PRO A 436 -5.80 62.71 -37.94
CA PRO A 436 -7.13 63.20 -37.54
C PRO A 436 -7.98 62.19 -36.73
N ASN A 437 -8.94 62.72 -35.95
CA ASN A 437 -9.83 61.98 -35.05
C ASN A 437 -11.15 61.51 -35.70
N THR A 438 -11.63 60.34 -35.30
CA THR A 438 -13.06 59.99 -35.05
C THR A 438 -13.11 58.72 -34.19
N HIS A 439 -13.95 58.53 -33.16
CA HIS A 439 -15.04 59.34 -32.60
C HIS A 439 -15.10 59.22 -31.05
N TYR A 440 -15.62 60.24 -30.37
CA TYR A 440 -15.95 60.24 -28.93
C TYR A 440 -17.33 59.61 -28.64
N ARG A 441 -17.47 58.89 -27.51
CA ARG A 441 -18.26 59.29 -26.31
C ARG A 441 -18.38 58.12 -25.29
N ASN A 442 -17.92 58.30 -24.04
CA ASN A 442 -18.68 58.64 -22.81
C ASN A 442 -19.44 57.44 -22.19
N MET A 443 -19.59 57.27 -20.87
CA MET A 443 -19.27 58.06 -19.65
C MET A 443 -18.95 57.05 -18.50
N PHE A 444 -18.05 57.31 -17.54
CA PHE A 444 -18.25 58.03 -16.25
C PHE A 444 -19.46 57.52 -15.42
N ASP A 445 -19.41 57.32 -14.08
CA ASP A 445 -18.31 57.39 -13.09
C ASP A 445 -18.76 56.84 -11.70
N THR A 446 -17.84 56.63 -10.73
CA THR A 446 -18.06 56.65 -9.24
C THR A 446 -19.10 55.70 -8.56
N SER A 447 -19.10 55.41 -7.24
CA SER A 447 -18.06 55.42 -6.17
C SER A 447 -18.54 54.69 -4.88
N SER A 448 -17.58 54.41 -3.98
CA SER A 448 -17.67 54.56 -2.50
C SER A 448 -18.59 53.68 -1.60
N ASN A 449 -17.93 53.07 -0.59
CA ASN A 449 -18.27 53.04 0.85
C ASN A 449 -19.33 52.09 1.45
N SER A 450 -18.80 51.05 2.12
CA SER A 450 -19.05 50.65 3.54
C SER A 450 -20.47 50.69 4.16
N SER A 451 -20.87 49.58 4.81
CA SER A 451 -20.87 49.49 6.29
C SER A 451 -21.35 48.12 6.84
N VAL A 452 -21.13 47.91 8.15
CA VAL A 452 -21.36 46.69 8.95
C VAL A 452 -22.79 46.66 9.53
N PHE A 453 -23.43 45.48 9.68
CA PHE A 453 -24.14 45.06 10.92
C PHE A 453 -24.54 43.55 10.92
N ARG A 454 -25.20 43.06 11.99
CA ARG A 454 -25.37 41.63 12.35
C ARG A 454 -26.84 41.24 12.63
N LEU A 455 -27.10 39.93 12.80
CA LEU A 455 -28.26 39.28 13.49
C LEU A 455 -29.63 39.34 12.75
N SER A 456 -30.62 38.44 12.92
CA SER A 456 -30.67 37.05 13.47
C SER A 456 -32.05 36.35 13.26
N ASN A 457 -32.05 35.00 13.16
CA ASN A 457 -33.10 34.03 13.60
C ASN A 457 -34.58 34.04 13.09
N ARG A 458 -34.93 32.95 12.34
CA ARG A 458 -36.14 32.05 12.48
C ARG A 458 -37.58 32.61 12.22
N PRO A 459 -38.65 31.77 12.11
CA PRO A 459 -38.83 30.46 11.42
C PRO A 459 -40.20 30.30 10.64
N MET A 460 -40.51 29.09 10.12
CA MET A 460 -41.84 28.56 9.63
C MET A 460 -42.38 29.07 8.26
N SER A 461 -43.22 28.34 7.48
CA SER A 461 -43.54 26.88 7.42
C SER A 461 -44.28 26.45 6.10
N ASN A 462 -44.15 25.17 5.73
CA ASN A 462 -45.11 24.26 5.05
C ASN A 462 -46.13 24.75 3.95
N LYS A 463 -45.97 24.33 2.68
CA LYS A 463 -46.69 23.16 2.05
C LYS A 463 -46.50 22.96 0.52
N ILE A 464 -45.92 21.80 0.17
CA ILE A 464 -46.28 20.83 -0.91
C ILE A 464 -47.12 21.30 -2.12
N ARG A 465 -46.58 21.08 -3.35
CA ARG A 465 -47.31 20.36 -4.41
C ARG A 465 -46.36 19.58 -5.35
N LEU A 466 -46.80 18.40 -5.80
CA LEU A 466 -46.10 17.51 -6.73
C LEU A 466 -46.55 17.74 -8.17
N SER A 467 -45.64 17.57 -9.13
CA SER A 467 -45.98 17.19 -10.51
C SER A 467 -44.79 16.48 -11.18
N ALA A 468 -44.80 15.15 -11.20
CA ALA A 468 -43.90 14.39 -12.06
C ALA A 468 -44.51 14.31 -13.47
N HIS A 469 -43.80 14.78 -14.49
CA HIS A 469 -44.13 14.56 -15.90
C HIS A 469 -42.85 14.16 -16.62
N ALA A 470 -42.71 12.85 -16.87
CA ALA A 470 -41.79 12.36 -17.89
C ALA A 470 -42.41 12.61 -19.26
N HIS A 471 -41.59 12.92 -20.26
CA HIS A 471 -41.95 12.78 -21.67
C HIS A 471 -40.84 11.96 -22.34
N ALA A 472 -41.18 10.74 -22.74
CA ALA A 472 -40.35 9.95 -23.62
C ALA A 472 -40.79 10.23 -25.06
N VAL A 473 -39.86 10.66 -25.90
CA VAL A 473 -40.01 10.58 -27.36
C VAL A 473 -39.21 9.36 -27.81
N GLN A 474 -39.83 8.50 -28.61
CA GLN A 474 -39.34 7.17 -28.93
C GLN A 474 -39.17 7.01 -30.44
N GLU A 475 -37.93 6.94 -30.93
CA GLU A 475 -37.61 6.43 -32.26
C GLU A 475 -36.48 5.38 -32.22
N ASN A 476 -36.92 4.12 -32.18
CA ASN A 476 -36.43 2.96 -32.94
C ASN A 476 -34.93 2.87 -33.31
N GLY A 477 -34.25 1.85 -32.78
CA GLY A 477 -32.92 1.41 -33.28
C GLY A 477 -32.16 0.50 -32.32
N SER A 478 -32.59 -0.76 -32.17
CA SER A 478 -31.92 -1.88 -31.44
C SER A 478 -30.42 -1.67 -31.18
N ASP A 479 -29.92 -1.75 -29.92
CA ASP A 479 -29.60 -3.08 -29.36
C ASP A 479 -29.63 -3.20 -27.80
N PHE A 480 -30.31 -2.30 -27.08
CA PHE A 480 -30.26 -2.28 -25.60
C PHE A 480 -30.92 -3.47 -24.86
N ALA A 481 -31.58 -4.40 -25.58
CA ALA A 481 -32.37 -5.47 -24.98
C ALA A 481 -31.56 -6.53 -24.22
N PHE A 482 -30.26 -6.67 -24.48
CA PHE A 482 -29.39 -7.67 -23.83
C PHE A 482 -28.72 -7.20 -22.52
N LEU A 483 -28.76 -5.90 -22.18
CA LEU A 483 -28.03 -5.37 -21.02
C LEU A 483 -28.79 -5.42 -19.67
N VAL A 484 -30.05 -5.86 -19.64
CA VAL A 484 -30.94 -5.71 -18.46
C VAL A 484 -31.26 -7.05 -17.78
N ARG A 485 -30.24 -7.71 -17.21
CA ARG A 485 -30.34 -8.81 -16.22
C ARG A 485 -29.08 -8.81 -15.34
N LYS A 486 -29.13 -8.74 -14.01
CA LYS A 486 -30.22 -8.44 -13.06
C LYS A 486 -29.65 -7.49 -12.00
N ILE A 487 -30.38 -6.43 -11.65
CA ILE A 487 -30.21 -5.75 -10.35
C ILE A 487 -31.39 -6.18 -9.47
N SER A 488 -31.12 -6.58 -8.22
CA SER A 488 -32.18 -6.96 -7.27
C SER A 488 -32.98 -5.74 -6.85
N ILE A 489 -34.27 -5.94 -6.56
CA ILE A 489 -35.17 -4.84 -6.16
C ILE A 489 -34.72 -4.21 -4.82
N ASP A 490 -34.13 -5.02 -3.94
CA ASP A 490 -33.41 -4.60 -2.73
C ASP A 490 -32.45 -3.42 -2.99
N LYS A 491 -31.66 -3.48 -4.07
CA LYS A 491 -30.61 -2.48 -4.35
C LYS A 491 -31.18 -1.13 -4.78
N LEU A 492 -32.41 -1.10 -5.33
CA LEU A 492 -33.11 0.15 -5.63
C LEU A 492 -33.74 0.77 -4.37
N GLU A 493 -34.18 -0.04 -3.41
CA GLU A 493 -34.67 0.47 -2.13
C GLU A 493 -33.54 1.07 -1.27
N GLU A 494 -32.36 0.45 -1.26
CA GLU A 494 -31.21 0.94 -0.50
C GLU A 494 -30.69 2.29 -1.01
N GLU A 495 -30.56 2.47 -2.33
CA GLU A 495 -30.17 3.78 -2.89
C GLU A 495 -31.29 4.83 -2.73
N GLY A 496 -32.56 4.44 -2.94
CA GLY A 496 -33.70 5.37 -2.79
C GLY A 496 -33.87 5.95 -1.38
N ARG A 497 -33.51 5.18 -0.34
CA ARG A 497 -33.63 5.62 1.07
C ARG A 497 -32.48 6.51 1.55
N LYS A 498 -31.29 6.47 0.93
CA LYS A 498 -30.15 7.35 1.28
C LYS A 498 -30.45 8.85 1.12
N ILE A 499 -31.41 9.20 0.26
CA ILE A 499 -31.77 10.59 -0.07
C ILE A 499 -32.70 11.21 0.99
N ASN A 500 -33.40 10.40 1.81
CA ASN A 500 -34.40 10.88 2.78
C ASN A 500 -34.25 10.20 4.15
N ASN A 501 -33.23 10.60 4.93
CA ASN A 501 -33.37 10.68 6.38
C ASN A 501 -32.32 11.63 7.00
N GLY A 502 -32.79 12.75 7.56
CA GLY A 502 -31.95 13.77 8.18
C GLY A 502 -31.59 13.44 9.63
N VAL A 503 -30.67 12.49 9.84
CA VAL A 503 -30.03 12.23 11.14
C VAL A 503 -28.51 12.29 10.95
N LEU A 504 -27.80 12.79 11.96
CA LEU A 504 -26.36 13.08 11.91
C LEU A 504 -25.50 11.80 11.83
N CYS A 505 -25.30 11.28 10.62
CA CYS A 505 -24.10 10.50 10.33
C CYS A 505 -22.88 11.41 10.51
N THR A 506 -22.07 11.16 11.53
CA THR A 506 -20.76 11.79 11.67
C THR A 506 -19.92 11.49 10.42
N PRO A 507 -19.26 12.48 9.81
CA PRO A 507 -18.42 12.23 8.65
C PRO A 507 -17.29 11.27 9.05
N VAL A 508 -17.26 10.10 8.42
CA VAL A 508 -16.09 9.22 8.49
C VAL A 508 -14.96 9.97 7.80
N ASN A 509 -13.91 10.30 8.56
CA ASN A 509 -12.71 10.93 8.02
C ASN A 509 -12.03 9.96 7.05
N TYR A 510 -12.33 10.07 5.76
CA TYR A 510 -11.63 9.35 4.70
C TYR A 510 -10.16 9.80 4.66
N ILE A 511 -9.31 9.02 5.31
CA ILE A 511 -7.85 9.16 5.33
C ILE A 511 -7.28 7.93 4.64
N SER A 512 -7.50 7.81 3.34
CA SER A 512 -6.87 6.80 2.47
C SER A 512 -5.46 7.24 2.02
N GLU A 513 -4.66 7.71 2.98
CA GLU A 513 -3.21 7.70 2.79
C GLU A 513 -2.77 6.24 2.70
N PHE A 514 -2.32 5.79 1.52
CA PHE A 514 -1.57 4.53 1.37
C PHE A 514 -0.18 4.68 2.04
N LYS A 515 -0.19 4.73 3.37
CA LYS A 515 1.00 4.60 4.20
C LYS A 515 1.58 3.22 3.92
N ASN A 516 2.88 3.15 3.70
CA ASN A 516 3.56 1.88 3.42
C ASN A 516 3.80 1.07 4.72
N THR A 517 2.73 0.82 5.47
CA THR A 517 2.76 0.23 6.81
C THR A 517 3.08 -1.27 6.76
N VAL A 518 3.28 -1.85 7.94
CA VAL A 518 3.45 -3.30 8.08
C VAL A 518 2.13 -4.03 7.81
N TYR A 519 0.98 -3.51 8.26
CA TYR A 519 -0.31 -4.16 8.05
C TYR A 519 -0.80 -4.06 6.60
N ASP A 520 -0.58 -2.94 5.91
CA ASP A 520 -0.93 -2.82 4.48
C ASP A 520 -0.15 -3.85 3.64
N LYS A 521 1.16 -4.02 3.91
CA LYS A 521 1.98 -5.07 3.27
C LYS A 521 1.43 -6.47 3.52
N ILE A 522 1.09 -6.78 4.78
CA ILE A 522 0.55 -8.09 5.16
C ILE A 522 -0.81 -8.34 4.50
N ILE A 523 -1.70 -7.35 4.43
CA ILE A 523 -2.96 -7.44 3.67
C ILE A 523 -2.66 -7.71 2.19
N THR A 524 -1.79 -6.95 1.53
CA THR A 524 -1.46 -7.17 0.10
C THR A 524 -0.72 -8.49 -0.19
N THR A 525 -0.22 -9.19 0.85
CA THR A 525 0.47 -10.48 0.72
C THR A 525 -0.43 -11.67 1.09
N LEU A 526 -1.36 -11.50 2.02
CA LEU A 526 -2.19 -12.57 2.59
C LEU A 526 -3.69 -12.45 2.28
N LEU A 527 -4.17 -11.35 1.73
CA LEU A 527 -5.57 -11.25 1.26
C LEU A 527 -5.63 -11.61 -0.23
N ASN A 528 -5.71 -12.91 -0.53
CA ASN A 528 -5.96 -13.39 -1.89
C ASN A 528 -7.25 -14.23 -1.95
N PRO A 529 -8.43 -13.59 -2.09
CA PRO A 529 -9.71 -14.31 -2.23
C PRO A 529 -9.78 -15.24 -3.46
N ASN A 530 -8.93 -15.00 -4.46
CA ASN A 530 -8.84 -15.82 -5.68
C ASN A 530 -7.85 -17.00 -5.57
N ILE A 531 -7.20 -17.21 -4.41
CA ILE A 531 -6.19 -18.26 -4.24
C ILE A 531 -6.79 -19.65 -4.48
N THR A 532 -6.10 -20.47 -5.26
CA THR A 532 -6.50 -21.86 -5.53
C THR A 532 -5.97 -22.81 -4.46
N GLN A 533 -6.65 -23.96 -4.28
CA GLN A 533 -6.18 -25.03 -3.41
C GLN A 533 -4.80 -25.57 -3.81
N PHE A 534 -4.44 -25.47 -5.10
CA PHE A 534 -3.11 -25.81 -5.60
C PHE A 534 -2.03 -24.80 -5.16
N GLU A 535 -2.33 -23.50 -5.19
CA GLU A 535 -1.41 -22.47 -4.68
C GLU A 535 -1.25 -22.55 -3.15
N ILE A 536 -2.31 -22.92 -2.43
CA ILE A 536 -2.20 -23.27 -1.00
C ILE A 536 -1.23 -24.44 -0.83
N GLN A 537 -1.39 -25.52 -1.60
CA GLN A 537 -0.52 -26.70 -1.52
C GLN A 537 0.94 -26.40 -1.93
N TYR A 538 1.21 -25.51 -2.89
CA TYR A 538 2.57 -25.25 -3.36
C TYR A 538 3.27 -24.12 -2.58
N ASN A 539 2.59 -22.99 -2.34
CA ASN A 539 3.17 -21.79 -1.75
C ASN A 539 2.96 -21.69 -0.24
N HIS A 540 1.90 -22.33 0.30
CA HIS A 540 1.49 -22.22 1.71
C HIS A 540 1.38 -23.58 2.43
N ASN A 541 1.97 -24.66 1.91
CA ASN A 541 1.95 -25.94 2.63
C ASN A 541 2.62 -25.82 4.00
N SER A 542 2.20 -26.69 4.93
CA SER A 542 3.16 -27.68 5.44
C SER A 542 4.51 -27.07 5.80
N GLU A 543 5.52 -27.43 5.01
CA GLU A 543 6.95 -27.15 5.23
C GLU A 543 7.45 -25.83 4.60
N SER A 544 6.53 -24.99 4.11
CA SER A 544 6.87 -23.65 3.63
C SER A 544 7.36 -22.75 4.76
N ILE A 545 8.43 -21.99 4.49
CA ILE A 545 8.82 -20.85 5.34
C ILE A 545 7.74 -19.79 5.21
N PHE A 546 7.24 -19.27 6.34
CA PHE A 546 6.19 -18.26 6.32
C PHE A 546 6.70 -16.96 5.67
N ILE A 547 5.90 -16.42 4.74
CA ILE A 547 6.32 -15.34 3.84
C ILE A 547 6.51 -13.98 4.53
N ILE A 548 5.86 -13.76 5.68
CA ILE A 548 6.00 -12.52 6.46
C ILE A 548 7.18 -12.67 7.45
N PRO A 549 8.22 -11.84 7.38
CA PRO A 549 9.34 -11.91 8.34
C PRO A 549 8.89 -11.62 9.78
N TRP A 550 9.44 -12.35 10.75
CA TRP A 550 9.17 -12.17 12.20
C TRP A 550 9.16 -10.69 12.66
N ALA A 551 10.13 -9.89 12.23
CA ALA A 551 10.20 -8.47 12.59
C ALA A 551 8.97 -7.64 12.16
N ASN A 552 8.29 -8.03 11.07
CA ASN A 552 7.01 -7.45 10.68
C ASN A 552 5.89 -7.93 11.60
N ILE A 553 5.85 -9.22 11.95
CA ILE A 553 4.82 -9.77 12.84
C ILE A 553 4.93 -9.16 14.25
N SER A 554 6.15 -8.94 14.75
CA SER A 554 6.42 -8.27 16.02
C SER A 554 5.89 -6.82 16.04
N VAL A 555 6.13 -6.05 14.98
CA VAL A 555 5.55 -4.70 14.83
C VAL A 555 4.02 -4.76 14.69
N LEU A 556 3.46 -5.76 14.00
CA LEU A 556 2.01 -5.94 13.90
C LEU A 556 1.38 -6.21 15.26
N CYS A 557 1.94 -7.13 16.05
CA CYS A 557 1.51 -7.45 17.41
C CYS A 557 1.56 -6.19 18.30
N SER A 558 2.63 -5.41 18.19
CA SER A 558 2.82 -4.14 18.92
C SER A 558 1.75 -3.08 18.59
N ILE A 559 1.27 -3.03 17.34
CA ILE A 559 0.20 -2.08 16.96
C ILE A 559 -1.18 -2.60 17.40
N VAL A 560 -1.48 -3.88 17.18
CA VAL A 560 -2.82 -4.42 17.43
C VAL A 560 -3.12 -4.56 18.93
N ILE A 561 -2.12 -4.84 19.76
CA ILE A 561 -2.27 -4.87 21.23
C ILE A 561 -2.61 -3.47 21.78
N ASP A 562 -2.06 -2.41 21.19
CA ASP A 562 -2.35 -1.03 21.58
C ASP A 562 -3.74 -0.56 21.11
N ILE A 563 -4.26 -1.15 20.02
CA ILE A 563 -5.68 -0.99 19.64
C ILE A 563 -6.57 -1.69 20.67
N PHE A 564 -6.33 -2.97 20.98
CA PHE A 564 -7.18 -3.72 21.92
C PHE A 564 -7.19 -3.13 23.33
N LYS A 565 -6.10 -2.53 23.81
CA LYS A 565 -6.05 -1.76 25.08
C LYS A 565 -7.04 -0.59 25.14
N GLN A 566 -7.49 -0.07 24.00
CA GLN A 566 -8.43 1.05 23.89
C GLN A 566 -9.89 0.62 23.69
N GLU A 567 -10.14 -0.65 23.34
CA GLU A 567 -11.50 -1.18 23.18
C GLU A 567 -12.08 -1.66 24.52
N ASP A 568 -13.40 -1.73 24.63
CA ASP A 568 -14.08 -2.31 25.79
C ASP A 568 -13.97 -3.85 25.85
N MET A 569 -14.16 -4.43 27.04
CA MET A 569 -14.17 -5.90 27.22
C MET A 569 -15.39 -6.57 26.55
N VAL A 570 -16.47 -5.81 26.39
CA VAL A 570 -17.64 -6.15 25.57
C VAL A 570 -17.78 -5.06 24.51
N LEU A 571 -17.52 -5.40 23.25
CA LEU A 571 -17.60 -4.45 22.14
C LEU A 571 -19.05 -4.02 21.89
N LYS A 572 -19.28 -2.73 21.59
CA LYS A 572 -20.58 -2.24 21.11
C LYS A 572 -20.55 -2.03 19.59
N LEU A 573 -21.30 -2.85 18.87
CA LEU A 573 -21.28 -2.96 17.42
C LEU A 573 -22.65 -2.60 16.82
N ARG A 574 -22.66 -2.31 15.52
CA ARG A 574 -23.82 -1.84 14.75
C ARG A 574 -24.11 -2.78 13.58
N ALA A 575 -25.26 -2.61 12.94
CA ALA A 575 -25.65 -3.30 11.72
C ALA A 575 -25.51 -2.37 10.48
N PRO A 576 -25.23 -2.92 9.29
CA PRO A 576 -25.12 -4.34 8.99
C PRO A 576 -23.72 -4.89 9.34
N ILE A 577 -23.66 -6.16 9.72
CA ILE A 577 -22.43 -6.81 10.18
C ILE A 577 -22.37 -8.27 9.70
N LYS A 578 -21.16 -8.72 9.32
CA LYS A 578 -20.86 -10.11 8.99
C LYS A 578 -20.19 -10.78 10.18
N ILE A 579 -20.78 -11.87 10.66
CA ILE A 579 -20.29 -12.63 11.82
C ILE A 579 -19.74 -13.98 11.34
N TYR A 580 -18.54 -14.33 11.79
CA TYR A 580 -17.81 -15.55 11.47
C TYR A 580 -17.53 -16.35 12.75
N GLY A 581 -17.72 -17.66 12.70
CA GLY A 581 -17.32 -18.60 13.75
C GLY A 581 -15.88 -19.10 13.56
N ASP A 582 -15.59 -20.25 14.16
CA ASP A 582 -14.25 -20.87 14.20
C ASP A 582 -13.63 -21.03 12.79
N ILE A 583 -12.32 -20.71 12.69
CA ILE A 583 -11.54 -20.74 11.44
C ILE A 583 -10.41 -21.79 11.50
N HIS A 584 -9.80 -22.01 12.66
CA HIS A 584 -8.77 -23.04 12.91
C HIS A 584 -7.72 -23.19 11.80
N GLY A 585 -7.06 -22.09 11.42
CA GLY A 585 -6.03 -22.11 10.39
C GLY A 585 -6.50 -22.53 8.99
N GLN A 586 -7.81 -22.65 8.71
CA GLN A 586 -8.34 -22.98 7.37
C GLN A 586 -8.38 -21.74 6.45
N TYR A 587 -7.19 -21.16 6.22
CA TYR A 587 -6.95 -19.96 5.40
C TYR A 587 -7.66 -19.99 4.03
N TYR A 588 -7.67 -21.14 3.35
CA TYR A 588 -8.38 -21.30 2.07
C TYR A 588 -9.89 -21.09 2.18
N ASP A 589 -10.55 -21.58 3.25
CA ASP A 589 -11.99 -21.38 3.45
C ASP A 589 -12.32 -19.92 3.81
N LEU A 590 -11.45 -19.25 4.57
CA LEU A 590 -11.56 -17.82 4.82
C LEU A 590 -11.48 -17.01 3.51
N MET A 591 -10.55 -17.35 2.62
CA MET A 591 -10.44 -16.71 1.30
C MET A 591 -11.66 -17.01 0.41
N ARG A 592 -12.18 -18.25 0.41
CA ARG A 592 -13.42 -18.61 -0.28
C ARG A 592 -14.63 -17.84 0.23
N MET A 593 -14.75 -17.62 1.54
CA MET A 593 -15.81 -16.78 2.12
C MET A 593 -15.68 -15.33 1.67
N PHE A 594 -14.46 -14.76 1.67
CA PHE A 594 -14.23 -13.40 1.19
C PHE A 594 -14.49 -13.24 -0.32
N GLN A 595 -14.29 -14.29 -1.13
CA GLN A 595 -14.61 -14.25 -2.56
C GLN A 595 -16.12 -14.35 -2.83
N LEU A 596 -16.82 -15.25 -2.12
CA LEU A 596 -18.26 -15.48 -2.33
C LEU A 596 -19.15 -14.43 -1.66
N TYR A 597 -18.70 -13.86 -0.53
CA TYR A 597 -19.48 -13.00 0.35
C TYR A 597 -18.81 -11.64 0.63
N LYS A 598 -17.88 -11.25 -0.25
CA LYS A 598 -17.11 -9.99 -0.25
C LYS A 598 -16.05 -9.89 0.85
N CYS A 599 -14.98 -9.16 0.56
CA CYS A 599 -13.79 -9.07 1.40
C CYS A 599 -13.78 -7.83 2.32
N PRO A 600 -13.13 -7.91 3.50
CA PRO A 600 -13.07 -6.84 4.51
C PRO A 600 -12.08 -5.72 4.15
N VAL A 601 -12.19 -5.16 2.95
CA VAL A 601 -11.39 -4.02 2.49
C VAL A 601 -12.26 -3.01 1.75
N GLU A 602 -11.69 -1.85 1.43
CA GLU A 602 -12.36 -0.87 0.57
C GLU A 602 -12.70 -1.53 -0.78
N GLU A 603 -13.80 -1.13 -1.43
CA GLU A 603 -14.15 -1.64 -2.78
C GLU A 603 -12.95 -1.48 -3.74
N ASP A 604 -12.25 -0.34 -3.63
CA ASP A 604 -11.03 0.06 -4.33
C ASP A 604 -9.79 -0.84 -4.11
N LEU A 605 -9.72 -1.58 -2.99
CA LEU A 605 -8.68 -2.56 -2.70
C LEU A 605 -9.16 -3.99 -3.01
N GLY A 606 -10.47 -4.25 -2.90
CA GLY A 606 -11.09 -5.47 -3.41
C GLY A 606 -10.83 -5.66 -4.91
N GLU A 607 -11.11 -4.64 -5.72
CA GLU A 607 -10.90 -4.70 -7.18
C GLU A 607 -9.44 -5.03 -7.55
N LYS A 608 -8.46 -4.43 -6.87
CA LYS A 608 -7.02 -4.71 -7.07
C LYS A 608 -6.63 -6.16 -6.75
N LEU A 609 -7.43 -6.84 -5.93
CA LEU A 609 -7.27 -8.25 -5.54
C LEU A 609 -8.21 -9.18 -6.33
N ASN A 610 -8.84 -8.67 -7.41
CA ASN A 610 -9.86 -9.34 -8.22
C ASN A 610 -11.05 -9.88 -7.39
N ALA A 611 -11.39 -9.17 -6.32
CA ALA A 611 -12.48 -9.46 -5.39
C ALA A 611 -13.41 -8.23 -5.29
N ILE A 612 -14.44 -8.31 -4.45
CA ILE A 612 -15.33 -7.18 -4.18
C ILE A 612 -15.21 -6.83 -2.69
N GLY A 613 -14.71 -5.63 -2.39
CA GLY A 613 -14.68 -5.10 -1.02
C GLY A 613 -16.03 -4.51 -0.60
N ASP A 614 -16.31 -4.45 0.71
CA ASP A 614 -17.46 -3.70 1.24
C ASP A 614 -17.35 -3.20 2.69
N ILE A 615 -16.12 -3.01 3.20
CA ILE A 615 -15.86 -2.53 4.58
C ILE A 615 -16.44 -1.13 4.86
N ASP A 616 -16.67 -0.34 3.83
CA ASP A 616 -17.30 0.99 3.90
C ASP A 616 -18.79 0.93 4.24
N SER A 617 -19.41 -0.25 4.12
CA SER A 617 -20.85 -0.46 4.26
C SER A 617 -21.27 -1.48 5.32
N ASN A 618 -20.38 -2.40 5.73
CA ASN A 618 -20.63 -3.41 6.75
C ASN A 618 -19.44 -3.55 7.69
N ASP A 619 -19.72 -3.77 8.97
CA ASP A 619 -18.71 -4.20 9.92
C ASP A 619 -18.52 -5.74 9.86
N TYR A 620 -17.46 -6.25 10.49
CA TYR A 620 -17.03 -7.65 10.47
C TYR A 620 -16.64 -8.08 11.89
N LEU A 621 -17.26 -9.15 12.38
CA LEU A 621 -16.98 -9.77 13.69
C LEU A 621 -16.54 -11.22 13.49
N PHE A 622 -15.46 -11.61 14.14
CA PHE A 622 -15.02 -13.01 14.22
C PHE A 622 -15.06 -13.47 15.68
N LEU A 623 -15.60 -14.67 15.91
CA LEU A 623 -15.97 -15.19 17.23
C LEU A 623 -14.85 -16.03 17.91
N GLY A 624 -13.58 -15.82 17.55
CA GLY A 624 -12.46 -16.59 18.10
C GLY A 624 -12.08 -17.82 17.27
N ASP A 625 -11.18 -18.63 17.83
CA ASP A 625 -10.63 -19.88 17.27
C ASP A 625 -10.06 -19.70 15.86
N TYR A 626 -9.06 -18.81 15.79
CA TYR A 626 -8.33 -18.45 14.59
C TYR A 626 -7.24 -19.48 14.23
N VAL A 627 -6.67 -20.12 15.26
CA VAL A 627 -5.44 -20.93 15.19
C VAL A 627 -5.70 -22.40 15.53
N ASP A 628 -4.63 -23.20 15.48
CA ASP A 628 -4.59 -24.66 15.70
C ASP A 628 -5.35 -25.50 14.66
N ARG A 629 -5.15 -26.83 14.74
CA ARG A 629 -5.78 -27.90 13.95
C ARG A 629 -5.48 -27.88 12.45
N GLY A 630 -5.73 -26.76 11.77
CA GLY A 630 -5.30 -26.50 10.40
C GLY A 630 -3.80 -26.26 10.27
N SER A 631 -3.35 -26.00 9.04
CA SER A 631 -1.92 -25.89 8.68
C SER A 631 -1.47 -24.47 8.29
N ASN A 632 -2.37 -23.48 8.40
CA ASN A 632 -2.15 -22.09 8.01
C ASN A 632 -2.64 -21.09 9.07
N SER A 633 -2.39 -21.38 10.34
CA SER A 633 -2.73 -20.49 11.46
C SER A 633 -2.00 -19.15 11.34
N LEU A 634 -0.74 -19.17 10.89
CA LEU A 634 0.07 -17.97 10.68
C LEU A 634 -0.55 -17.05 9.61
N GLU A 635 -1.01 -17.60 8.48
CA GLU A 635 -1.72 -16.81 7.47
C GLU A 635 -3.00 -16.17 8.03
N VAL A 636 -3.84 -16.95 8.71
CA VAL A 636 -5.11 -16.47 9.27
C VAL A 636 -4.88 -15.35 10.28
N ILE A 637 -4.07 -15.56 11.32
CA ILE A 637 -3.97 -14.58 12.41
C ILE A 637 -3.21 -13.32 11.99
N CYS A 638 -2.16 -13.44 11.16
CA CYS A 638 -1.45 -12.27 10.64
C CYS A 638 -2.36 -11.41 9.74
N LEU A 639 -3.21 -12.04 8.92
CA LEU A 639 -4.19 -11.31 8.12
C LEU A 639 -5.24 -10.62 8.99
N LEU A 640 -5.84 -11.32 9.96
CA LEU A 640 -6.87 -10.75 10.83
C LEU A 640 -6.33 -9.60 11.70
N PHE A 641 -5.13 -9.72 12.26
CA PHE A 641 -4.46 -8.62 12.95
C PHE A 641 -4.13 -7.45 12.01
N ALA A 642 -3.72 -7.71 10.76
CA ALA A 642 -3.46 -6.64 9.79
C ALA A 642 -4.74 -5.89 9.40
N LEU A 643 -5.83 -6.61 9.16
CA LEU A 643 -7.17 -6.04 8.94
C LEU A 643 -7.65 -5.25 10.16
N LYS A 644 -7.43 -5.73 11.39
CA LYS A 644 -7.74 -4.99 12.64
C LYS A 644 -6.92 -3.71 12.76
N CYS A 645 -5.64 -3.73 12.39
CA CYS A 645 -4.79 -2.54 12.38
C CYS A 645 -5.21 -1.49 11.34
N LYS A 646 -5.72 -1.92 10.18
CA LYS A 646 -6.18 -1.00 9.12
C LYS A 646 -7.59 -0.45 9.37
N TYR A 647 -8.53 -1.29 9.81
CA TYR A 647 -9.94 -0.92 10.02
C TYR A 647 -10.39 -1.18 11.48
N PRO A 648 -9.77 -0.54 12.49
CA PRO A 648 -10.00 -0.87 13.90
C PRO A 648 -11.44 -0.65 14.38
N LYS A 649 -12.26 0.11 13.62
CA LYS A 649 -13.67 0.40 13.91
C LYS A 649 -14.67 -0.45 13.14
N GLN A 650 -14.21 -1.31 12.23
CA GLN A 650 -15.07 -2.18 11.41
C GLN A 650 -14.63 -3.65 11.47
N ILE A 651 -13.40 -3.95 11.87
CA ILE A 651 -12.91 -5.30 12.12
C ILE A 651 -12.89 -5.53 13.62
N HIS A 652 -13.59 -6.57 14.05
CA HIS A 652 -13.79 -6.93 15.45
C HIS A 652 -13.41 -8.40 15.64
N LEU A 653 -12.51 -8.64 16.59
CA LEU A 653 -12.02 -9.96 16.93
C LEU A 653 -12.31 -10.15 18.42
N ILE A 654 -13.07 -11.18 18.77
CA ILE A 654 -13.21 -11.62 20.16
C ILE A 654 -12.39 -12.89 20.39
N ARG A 655 -12.20 -13.29 21.65
CA ARG A 655 -11.37 -14.43 22.03
C ARG A 655 -12.11 -15.76 22.01
N GLY A 656 -11.54 -16.78 21.37
CA GLY A 656 -11.92 -18.18 21.50
C GLY A 656 -11.04 -18.95 22.49
N ASN A 657 -11.29 -20.24 22.66
CA ASN A 657 -10.53 -21.04 23.62
C ASN A 657 -9.15 -21.46 23.08
N HIS A 658 -8.94 -21.46 21.77
CA HIS A 658 -7.63 -21.72 21.15
C HIS A 658 -6.69 -20.50 21.19
N GLU A 659 -7.21 -19.30 21.47
CA GLU A 659 -6.39 -18.13 21.81
C GLU A 659 -5.87 -18.20 23.26
N ASP A 660 -5.36 -19.35 23.70
CA ASP A 660 -4.69 -19.57 24.99
C ASP A 660 -3.38 -20.38 24.87
N VAL A 661 -2.39 -20.02 25.69
CA VAL A 661 -1.02 -20.58 25.67
C VAL A 661 -1.00 -22.09 25.90
N ALA A 662 -1.82 -22.61 26.82
CA ALA A 662 -1.83 -24.05 27.14
C ALA A 662 -2.53 -24.86 26.04
N ILE A 663 -3.48 -24.25 25.32
CA ILE A 663 -4.21 -24.87 24.22
C ILE A 663 -3.37 -24.85 22.94
N ASN A 664 -2.85 -23.68 22.53
CA ASN A 664 -2.16 -23.56 21.23
C ASN A 664 -0.68 -23.99 21.23
N SER A 665 -0.13 -24.35 22.39
CA SER A 665 1.05 -25.24 22.47
C SER A 665 0.73 -26.72 22.27
N LEU A 666 -0.54 -27.12 22.41
CA LEU A 666 -0.98 -28.52 22.38
C LEU A 666 -1.67 -28.93 21.06
N TYR A 667 -2.35 -28.00 20.37
CA TYR A 667 -3.19 -28.31 19.20
C TYR A 667 -2.64 -27.84 17.83
N GLY A 668 -1.44 -27.26 17.79
CA GLY A 668 -0.62 -27.12 16.56
C GLY A 668 0.18 -25.83 16.43
N PHE A 669 -0.33 -24.69 16.90
CA PHE A 669 0.17 -23.37 16.52
C PHE A 669 1.60 -23.06 16.97
N GLN A 670 2.01 -23.50 18.17
CA GLN A 670 3.41 -23.35 18.62
C GLN A 670 4.39 -24.07 17.69
N GLU A 671 4.07 -25.29 17.26
CA GLU A 671 4.93 -26.04 16.35
C GLU A 671 4.81 -25.47 14.91
N GLU A 672 3.69 -24.86 14.51
CA GLU A 672 3.60 -24.06 13.27
C GLU A 672 4.59 -22.90 13.27
N CYS A 673 4.61 -22.10 14.34
CA CYS A 673 5.55 -21.00 14.52
C CYS A 673 7.00 -21.50 14.47
N LYS A 674 7.36 -22.44 15.35
CA LYS A 674 8.68 -23.07 15.42
C LYS A 674 9.17 -23.59 14.05
N ARG A 675 8.32 -24.32 13.33
CA ARG A 675 8.70 -25.04 12.10
C ARG A 675 8.71 -24.13 10.87
N ARG A 676 7.77 -23.19 10.73
CA ARG A 676 7.63 -22.30 9.56
C ARG A 676 8.36 -20.95 9.69
N LEU A 677 8.56 -20.44 10.91
CA LEU A 677 9.40 -19.25 11.16
C LEU A 677 10.86 -19.62 11.45
N LYS A 678 11.14 -20.89 11.82
CA LYS A 678 12.45 -21.37 12.32
C LYS A 678 12.93 -20.62 13.56
N GLU A 679 11.99 -20.30 14.45
CA GLU A 679 12.25 -19.65 15.73
C GLU A 679 12.38 -20.64 16.89
N ASP A 680 13.05 -20.21 17.96
CA ASP A 680 13.01 -20.90 19.24
C ASP A 680 11.80 -20.41 20.05
N VAL A 681 10.75 -21.23 20.12
CA VAL A 681 9.52 -20.94 20.87
C VAL A 681 9.69 -20.99 22.40
N THR A 682 10.89 -21.32 22.90
CA THR A 682 11.24 -21.13 24.31
C THR A 682 11.77 -19.73 24.61
N ASP A 683 12.10 -18.94 23.58
CA ASP A 683 12.43 -17.52 23.71
C ASP A 683 11.16 -16.69 24.02
N LYS A 684 11.31 -15.73 24.93
CA LYS A 684 10.24 -14.77 25.28
C LYS A 684 10.07 -13.67 24.24
N ASP A 685 11.04 -13.49 23.33
CA ASP A 685 10.90 -12.58 22.18
C ASP A 685 10.39 -13.32 20.91
N SER A 686 10.05 -14.61 21.00
CA SER A 686 9.49 -15.41 19.89
C SER A 686 8.14 -14.87 19.38
N CYS A 687 7.85 -15.10 18.10
CA CYS A 687 6.58 -14.75 17.46
C CYS A 687 5.39 -15.38 18.18
N TRP A 688 5.49 -16.68 18.50
CA TRP A 688 4.45 -17.41 19.21
C TRP A 688 4.11 -16.78 20.57
N TYR A 689 5.13 -16.36 21.34
CA TYR A 689 4.90 -15.70 22.63
C TYR A 689 4.34 -14.27 22.46
N GLN A 690 4.78 -13.54 21.43
CA GLN A 690 4.25 -12.20 21.13
C GLN A 690 2.79 -12.23 20.63
N ILE A 691 2.40 -13.24 19.84
CA ILE A 691 1.00 -13.43 19.41
C ILE A 691 0.11 -13.83 20.61
N ASN A 692 0.59 -14.72 21.50
CA ASN A 692 -0.16 -15.04 22.73
C ASN A 692 -0.31 -13.83 23.66
N GLN A 693 0.68 -12.95 23.77
CA GLN A 693 0.51 -11.66 24.46
C GLN A 693 -0.60 -10.80 23.84
N VAL A 694 -0.82 -10.83 22.52
CA VAL A 694 -1.98 -10.16 21.90
C VAL A 694 -3.30 -10.83 22.31
N PHE A 695 -3.34 -12.16 22.34
CA PHE A 695 -4.53 -12.92 22.72
C PHE A 695 -5.04 -12.59 24.13
N GLU A 696 -4.15 -12.32 25.08
CA GLU A 696 -4.51 -11.86 26.43
C GLU A 696 -5.30 -10.53 26.43
N TRP A 697 -5.18 -9.70 25.39
CA TRP A 697 -5.89 -8.43 25.27
C TRP A 697 -7.13 -8.48 24.38
N LEU A 698 -7.47 -9.62 23.77
CA LEU A 698 -8.72 -9.75 23.01
C LEU A 698 -9.95 -9.51 23.91
N PRO A 699 -10.95 -8.72 23.46
CA PRO A 699 -12.28 -8.69 24.06
C PRO A 699 -12.92 -10.09 24.09
N ILE A 700 -13.76 -10.38 25.07
CA ILE A 700 -14.38 -11.72 25.22
C ILE A 700 -15.78 -11.82 24.61
N GLY A 701 -16.38 -10.69 24.22
CA GLY A 701 -17.70 -10.66 23.59
C GLY A 701 -18.02 -9.33 22.93
N ALA A 702 -19.15 -9.30 22.25
CA ALA A 702 -19.69 -8.13 21.58
C ALA A 702 -21.22 -8.08 21.69
N ILE A 703 -21.81 -6.89 21.60
CA ILE A 703 -23.25 -6.68 21.48
C ILE A 703 -23.52 -5.91 20.20
N VAL A 704 -24.36 -6.47 19.32
CA VAL A 704 -24.81 -5.80 18.09
C VAL A 704 -26.15 -5.11 18.34
N GLU A 705 -26.23 -3.81 18.03
CA GLU A 705 -27.44 -2.97 18.09
C GLU A 705 -28.16 -3.02 19.46
N ASP A 706 -27.40 -3.18 20.55
CA ASP A 706 -27.90 -3.40 21.92
C ASP A 706 -28.97 -4.52 22.04
N LYS A 707 -28.98 -5.50 21.11
CA LYS A 707 -29.99 -6.60 21.05
C LYS A 707 -29.45 -8.01 20.79
N ILE A 708 -28.23 -8.19 20.29
CA ILE A 708 -27.65 -9.52 20.02
C ILE A 708 -26.33 -9.67 20.77
N LEU A 709 -26.23 -10.61 21.70
CA LEU A 709 -24.96 -10.96 22.34
C LEU A 709 -24.17 -11.93 21.46
N CYS A 710 -22.89 -11.65 21.27
CA CYS A 710 -21.93 -12.50 20.56
C CYS A 710 -20.77 -12.88 21.51
N VAL A 711 -20.52 -14.18 21.67
CA VAL A 711 -19.43 -14.76 22.49
C VAL A 711 -18.86 -15.99 21.77
N HIS A 712 -17.72 -16.53 22.19
CA HIS A 712 -17.22 -17.80 21.64
C HIS A 712 -17.91 -19.02 22.29
N GLY A 713 -17.70 -19.17 23.60
CA GLY A 713 -18.28 -20.17 24.48
C GLY A 713 -19.78 -19.93 24.70
N GLY A 714 -20.17 -19.57 25.91
CA GLY A 714 -21.57 -19.32 26.24
C GLY A 714 -21.79 -18.56 27.54
N ILE A 715 -23.04 -18.50 27.98
CA ILE A 715 -23.40 -17.91 29.28
C ILE A 715 -23.15 -18.88 30.45
N GLY A 716 -22.99 -20.18 30.17
CA GLY A 716 -22.73 -21.23 31.14
C GLY A 716 -23.68 -21.21 32.35
N LYS A 717 -23.09 -21.26 33.54
CA LYS A 717 -23.79 -21.19 34.83
C LYS A 717 -23.67 -19.80 35.46
N SER A 718 -22.56 -19.09 35.25
CA SER A 718 -22.13 -17.92 36.02
C SER A 718 -22.41 -16.55 35.39
N ILE A 719 -22.68 -16.46 34.09
CA ILE A 719 -23.03 -15.19 33.42
C ILE A 719 -24.53 -14.94 33.55
N ASN A 720 -24.92 -13.94 34.33
CA ASN A 720 -26.33 -13.58 34.55
C ASN A 720 -26.65 -12.26 33.86
N GLN A 721 -25.80 -11.24 34.03
CA GLN A 721 -25.94 -9.94 33.36
C GLN A 721 -24.76 -9.64 32.42
N ILE A 722 -24.96 -8.79 31.43
CA ILE A 722 -23.87 -8.24 30.58
C ILE A 722 -22.74 -7.60 31.42
N SER A 723 -23.08 -7.02 32.58
CA SER A 723 -22.08 -6.50 33.54
C SER A 723 -21.15 -7.57 34.10
N ASP A 724 -21.55 -8.84 34.13
CA ASP A 724 -20.66 -9.94 34.55
C ASP A 724 -19.48 -10.11 33.59
N ILE A 725 -19.68 -9.77 32.30
CA ILE A 725 -18.69 -9.84 31.23
C ILE A 725 -17.86 -8.56 31.18
N SER A 726 -18.50 -7.39 31.23
CA SER A 726 -17.81 -6.10 31.05
C SER A 726 -16.93 -5.70 32.25
N GLN A 727 -17.09 -6.35 33.41
CA GLN A 727 -16.24 -6.16 34.59
C GLN A 727 -14.96 -7.01 34.59
N LEU A 728 -14.83 -7.97 33.66
CA LEU A 728 -13.61 -8.76 33.50
C LEU A 728 -12.45 -7.87 33.02
N LYS A 729 -11.24 -8.11 33.53
CA LYS A 729 -10.07 -7.27 33.28
C LYS A 729 -9.12 -7.94 32.28
N ARG A 730 -8.40 -7.10 31.52
CA ARG A 730 -7.30 -7.52 30.64
C ARG A 730 -5.96 -6.96 31.16
N PRO A 731 -4.80 -7.63 30.94
CA PRO A 731 -4.63 -8.89 30.22
C PRO A 731 -5.36 -10.04 30.92
N LEU A 732 -6.03 -10.87 30.14
CA LEU A 732 -6.87 -11.97 30.60
C LEU A 732 -6.07 -13.27 30.51
N VAL A 733 -5.74 -13.87 31.64
CA VAL A 733 -5.07 -15.19 31.68
C VAL A 733 -6.12 -16.26 31.96
N VAL A 734 -6.11 -17.36 31.21
CA VAL A 734 -7.10 -18.44 31.34
C VAL A 734 -6.58 -19.53 32.28
N SER A 735 -7.06 -19.53 33.52
CA SER A 735 -6.85 -20.64 34.45
C SER A 735 -7.46 -21.92 33.91
N GLN A 736 -6.65 -22.98 33.78
CA GLN A 736 -7.13 -24.31 33.35
C GLN A 736 -8.10 -24.93 34.37
N VAL A 737 -7.97 -24.56 35.65
CA VAL A 737 -8.92 -24.89 36.74
C VAL A 737 -9.28 -23.58 37.45
N PRO A 738 -10.51 -23.05 37.30
CA PRO A 738 -10.85 -21.71 37.77
C PRO A 738 -10.95 -21.65 39.31
N GLN A 739 -10.12 -20.81 39.93
CA GLN A 739 -10.00 -20.70 41.40
C GLN A 739 -11.00 -19.71 42.02
N ASN A 740 -11.70 -18.92 41.22
CA ASN A 740 -12.69 -17.94 41.68
C ASN A 740 -13.77 -17.67 40.62
N LEU A 741 -14.79 -16.89 41.00
CA LEU A 741 -15.93 -16.61 40.15
C LEU A 741 -15.57 -15.88 38.84
N ASN A 742 -14.55 -15.02 38.81
CA ASN A 742 -14.16 -14.32 37.59
C ASN A 742 -13.46 -15.27 36.61
N GLU A 743 -12.65 -16.20 37.11
CA GLU A 743 -12.07 -17.27 36.28
C GLU A 743 -13.16 -18.21 35.77
N GLN A 744 -14.12 -18.62 36.61
CA GLN A 744 -15.26 -19.46 36.17
C GLN A 744 -16.14 -18.75 35.13
N LYS A 745 -16.29 -17.42 35.19
CA LYS A 745 -16.94 -16.62 34.14
C LYS A 745 -16.18 -16.68 32.82
N VAL A 746 -14.85 -16.61 32.85
CA VAL A 746 -14.00 -16.78 31.65
C VAL A 746 -14.11 -18.21 31.10
N THR A 747 -14.08 -19.22 31.97
CA THR A 747 -14.32 -20.63 31.58
C THR A 747 -15.68 -20.79 30.90
N ASP A 748 -16.76 -20.25 31.47
CA ASP A 748 -18.10 -20.32 30.87
C ASP A 748 -18.14 -19.62 29.50
N LEU A 749 -17.56 -18.41 29.40
CA LEU A 749 -17.53 -17.60 28.17
C LEU A 749 -16.67 -18.16 27.04
N LEU A 750 -15.77 -19.11 27.33
CA LEU A 750 -14.90 -19.75 26.33
C LEU A 750 -15.22 -21.24 26.10
N TRP A 751 -15.78 -21.97 27.08
CA TRP A 751 -15.91 -23.43 27.03
C TRP A 751 -17.32 -24.00 27.24
N SER A 752 -18.31 -23.20 27.66
CA SER A 752 -19.67 -23.73 27.88
C SER A 752 -20.45 -23.91 26.57
N ASP A 753 -21.27 -24.97 26.49
CA ASP A 753 -22.11 -25.29 25.32
C ASP A 753 -23.61 -25.20 25.65
N PRO A 754 -24.50 -24.98 24.66
CA PRO A 754 -25.92 -25.33 24.82
C PRO A 754 -26.10 -26.84 25.07
N THR A 755 -27.14 -27.25 25.81
CA THR A 755 -27.47 -28.68 25.98
C THR A 755 -27.85 -29.34 24.65
N ASP A 756 -27.70 -30.66 24.56
CA ASP A 756 -27.77 -31.41 23.28
C ASP A 756 -29.11 -31.28 22.55
N ASN A 757 -30.19 -30.88 23.24
CA ASN A 757 -31.47 -30.50 22.64
C ASN A 757 -32.33 -29.67 23.62
N ASP A 758 -33.28 -28.89 23.08
CA ASP A 758 -34.22 -28.03 23.80
C ASP A 758 -35.09 -28.73 24.89
N SER A 759 -35.03 -30.06 25.05
CA SER A 759 -35.73 -30.77 26.15
C SER A 759 -34.92 -30.83 27.45
N ILE A 760 -33.61 -30.52 27.40
CA ILE A 760 -32.70 -30.62 28.56
C ILE A 760 -32.52 -29.22 29.15
N LEU A 761 -33.15 -28.98 30.30
CA LEU A 761 -33.19 -27.70 31.01
C LEU A 761 -32.08 -27.57 32.07
N GLY A 762 -31.84 -26.34 32.54
CA GLY A 762 -30.91 -26.03 33.63
C GLY A 762 -29.45 -26.02 33.18
N THR A 763 -28.53 -26.43 34.06
CA THR A 763 -27.10 -26.57 33.73
C THR A 763 -26.58 -27.91 34.20
N ILE A 764 -25.88 -28.63 33.32
CA ILE A 764 -25.30 -29.96 33.58
C ILE A 764 -23.78 -29.94 33.33
N PRO A 765 -22.98 -30.85 33.94
CA PRO A 765 -21.58 -31.02 33.58
C PRO A 765 -21.38 -31.30 32.08
N ASN A 766 -20.22 -30.96 31.54
CA ASN A 766 -19.86 -31.22 30.15
C ASN A 766 -18.74 -32.28 30.05
N ASP A 767 -19.08 -33.53 30.37
CA ASP A 767 -18.16 -34.69 30.45
C ASP A 767 -17.29 -34.92 29.20
N ILE A 768 -17.66 -34.31 28.06
CA ILE A 768 -16.91 -34.36 26.79
C ILE A 768 -15.72 -33.38 26.80
N ARG A 769 -15.88 -32.20 27.43
CA ARG A 769 -14.83 -31.16 27.53
C ARG A 769 -14.13 -31.15 28.89
N ASP A 770 -14.76 -31.71 29.93
CA ASP A 770 -14.27 -31.86 31.30
C ASP A 770 -14.24 -33.36 31.69
N PRO A 771 -13.38 -34.17 31.02
CA PRO A 771 -13.36 -35.63 31.19
C PRO A 771 -12.85 -36.09 32.56
N ASP A 772 -12.13 -35.22 33.28
CA ASP A 772 -11.74 -35.44 34.68
C ASP A 772 -12.91 -35.21 35.67
N GLY A 773 -14.08 -34.75 35.18
CA GLY A 773 -15.31 -34.63 35.96
C GLY A 773 -15.25 -33.51 37.00
N THR A 774 -14.47 -32.45 36.77
CA THR A 774 -14.28 -31.36 37.74
C THR A 774 -15.55 -30.53 37.96
N GLY A 775 -16.47 -30.56 36.99
CA GLY A 775 -17.73 -29.79 37.01
C GLY A 775 -17.53 -28.31 36.69
N HIS A 776 -16.35 -27.93 36.20
CA HIS A 776 -16.04 -26.55 35.84
C HIS A 776 -16.65 -26.17 34.49
N ILE A 777 -16.60 -27.06 33.49
CA ILE A 777 -17.25 -26.83 32.18
C ILE A 777 -18.65 -27.44 32.20
N VAL A 778 -19.63 -26.69 31.68
CA VAL A 778 -21.06 -27.05 31.72
C VAL A 778 -21.74 -26.91 30.37
N LYS A 779 -22.82 -27.68 30.18
CA LYS A 779 -23.85 -27.39 29.17
C LYS A 779 -25.03 -26.64 29.80
N TYR A 780 -25.65 -25.71 29.07
CA TYR A 780 -26.78 -24.89 29.56
C TYR A 780 -28.04 -25.00 28.69
N GLY A 781 -29.19 -25.10 29.34
CA GLY A 781 -30.51 -25.33 28.74
C GLY A 781 -31.15 -24.09 28.12
N PRO A 782 -32.24 -24.26 27.36
CA PRO A 782 -32.95 -23.16 26.70
C PRO A 782 -33.63 -22.23 27.71
N ASP A 783 -34.04 -22.74 28.87
CA ASP A 783 -34.51 -21.94 30.01
C ASP A 783 -33.47 -20.91 30.47
N ARG A 784 -32.19 -21.30 30.51
CA ARG A 784 -31.09 -20.41 30.88
C ARG A 784 -30.82 -19.34 29.82
N VAL A 785 -30.99 -19.69 28.54
CA VAL A 785 -30.94 -18.74 27.40
C VAL A 785 -32.10 -17.75 27.46
N HIS A 786 -33.34 -18.23 27.59
CA HIS A 786 -34.54 -17.38 27.65
C HIS A 786 -34.47 -16.40 28.82
N LYS A 787 -34.14 -16.90 30.03
CA LYS A 787 -33.98 -16.08 31.22
C LYS A 787 -32.91 -15.00 31.04
N PHE A 788 -31.72 -15.36 30.54
CA PHE A 788 -30.63 -14.41 30.31
C PHE A 788 -31.03 -13.30 29.33
N LEU A 789 -31.71 -13.65 28.24
CA LEU A 789 -32.18 -12.69 27.24
C LEU A 789 -33.25 -11.74 27.82
N GLU A 790 -34.16 -12.24 28.65
CA GLU A 790 -35.19 -11.44 29.33
C GLU A 790 -34.58 -10.47 30.36
N GLU A 791 -33.67 -10.95 31.23
CA GLU A 791 -33.02 -10.15 32.28
C GLU A 791 -32.05 -9.07 31.75
N ASN A 792 -31.71 -9.11 30.45
CA ASN A 792 -30.80 -8.17 29.78
C ASN A 792 -31.43 -7.40 28.61
N ASP A 793 -32.74 -7.55 28.34
CA ASP A 793 -33.44 -6.96 27.18
C ASP A 793 -32.72 -7.26 25.83
N LEU A 794 -32.38 -8.53 25.62
CA LEU A 794 -31.73 -9.04 24.41
C LEU A 794 -32.66 -9.96 23.62
N GLN A 795 -32.41 -10.10 22.32
CA GLN A 795 -33.25 -10.88 21.41
C GLN A 795 -32.65 -12.23 21.01
N LEU A 796 -31.32 -12.37 21.01
CA LEU A 796 -30.58 -13.49 20.43
C LEU A 796 -29.17 -13.59 21.06
N ILE A 797 -28.67 -14.82 21.23
CA ILE A 797 -27.25 -15.13 21.43
C ILE A 797 -26.67 -15.75 20.15
N ILE A 798 -25.48 -15.32 19.72
CA ILE A 798 -24.70 -15.96 18.65
C ILE A 798 -23.38 -16.46 19.26
N ARG A 799 -23.02 -17.72 19.00
CA ARG A 799 -21.83 -18.37 19.57
C ARG A 799 -21.14 -19.30 18.57
N ALA A 800 -19.92 -19.78 18.88
CA ALA A 800 -19.12 -20.60 17.97
C ALA A 800 -18.73 -21.97 18.61
N HIS A 801 -17.46 -22.39 18.64
CA HIS A 801 -16.89 -23.47 19.49
C HIS A 801 -17.40 -24.92 19.27
N GLU A 802 -18.51 -25.12 18.57
CA GLU A 802 -19.15 -26.40 18.27
C GLU A 802 -19.19 -26.61 16.76
N CYS A 803 -18.59 -27.71 16.29
CA CYS A 803 -18.76 -28.16 14.92
C CYS A 803 -20.24 -28.55 14.68
N VAL A 804 -20.90 -27.87 13.75
CA VAL A 804 -22.31 -28.12 13.37
C VAL A 804 -22.40 -28.43 11.87
N MET A 805 -23.21 -29.42 11.50
CA MET A 805 -23.14 -30.03 10.15
C MET A 805 -23.42 -29.06 9.00
N ASP A 806 -24.35 -28.12 9.18
CA ASP A 806 -24.71 -27.10 8.20
C ASP A 806 -23.96 -25.77 8.41
N GLY A 807 -22.88 -25.75 9.21
CA GLY A 807 -22.10 -24.54 9.53
C GLY A 807 -22.83 -23.54 10.44
N PHE A 808 -24.13 -23.69 10.68
CA PHE A 808 -24.85 -23.03 11.76
C PHE A 808 -25.99 -23.93 12.29
N GLU A 809 -26.35 -23.79 13.56
CA GLU A 809 -27.47 -24.49 14.20
C GLU A 809 -28.31 -23.53 15.06
N ARG A 810 -29.59 -23.84 15.28
CA ARG A 810 -30.52 -23.07 16.13
C ARG A 810 -30.91 -23.86 17.38
N PHE A 811 -30.81 -23.21 18.53
CA PHE A 811 -31.17 -23.75 19.85
C PHE A 811 -32.14 -22.79 20.57
N ALA A 812 -32.86 -23.28 21.58
CA ALA A 812 -33.83 -22.51 22.38
C ALA A 812 -34.89 -21.82 21.51
N GLY A 813 -35.54 -22.59 20.62
CA GLY A 813 -36.48 -22.06 19.63
C GLY A 813 -35.89 -21.07 18.62
N GLY A 814 -34.55 -21.04 18.47
CA GLY A 814 -33.82 -20.06 17.66
C GLY A 814 -33.41 -18.79 18.41
N LYS A 815 -33.47 -18.79 19.75
CA LYS A 815 -32.93 -17.73 20.61
C LYS A 815 -31.43 -17.84 20.86
N LEU A 816 -30.80 -18.95 20.48
CA LEU A 816 -29.35 -19.08 20.32
C LEU A 816 -29.03 -19.63 18.93
N ILE A 817 -27.95 -19.14 18.32
CA ILE A 817 -27.35 -19.68 17.10
C ILE A 817 -25.90 -20.07 17.36
N THR A 818 -25.57 -21.34 17.12
CA THR A 818 -24.18 -21.82 17.01
C THR A 818 -23.71 -21.60 15.56
N LEU A 819 -22.47 -21.16 15.37
CA LEU A 819 -21.89 -20.78 14.07
C LEU A 819 -20.45 -21.31 13.94
N PHE A 820 -20.15 -21.98 12.83
CA PHE A 820 -18.84 -22.59 12.56
C PHE A 820 -18.43 -22.28 11.12
N SER A 821 -17.25 -21.69 10.89
CA SER A 821 -16.88 -21.13 9.58
C SER A 821 -15.91 -22.00 8.75
N ALA A 822 -15.26 -22.99 9.34
CA ALA A 822 -14.38 -23.93 8.65
C ALA A 822 -15.12 -25.14 8.01
N THR A 823 -14.83 -25.52 6.76
CA THR A 823 -15.47 -26.68 6.10
C THR A 823 -14.71 -27.99 6.36
N ASN A 824 -15.42 -29.12 6.40
CA ASN A 824 -14.81 -30.46 6.56
C ASN A 824 -13.77 -30.52 7.71
N TYR A 825 -14.15 -30.00 8.89
CA TYR A 825 -13.25 -29.77 10.02
C TYR A 825 -12.42 -31.02 10.36
N CYS A 826 -11.11 -30.82 10.51
CA CYS A 826 -10.12 -31.88 10.73
C CYS A 826 -10.27 -33.10 9.79
N ASN A 827 -10.67 -32.86 8.54
CA ASN A 827 -10.90 -33.84 7.46
C ASN A 827 -11.92 -34.97 7.73
N SER A 828 -12.60 -34.95 8.87
CA SER A 828 -13.40 -36.09 9.35
C SER A 828 -14.91 -35.87 9.20
N HIS A 829 -15.35 -34.61 9.28
CA HIS A 829 -16.77 -34.30 9.52
C HIS A 829 -17.62 -33.97 8.29
N LYS A 830 -17.01 -33.52 7.18
CA LYS A 830 -17.71 -33.07 5.96
C LYS A 830 -18.76 -31.97 6.17
N ASN A 831 -18.71 -31.27 7.30
CA ASN A 831 -19.60 -30.16 7.62
C ASN A 831 -19.43 -29.00 6.60
N ALA A 832 -20.51 -28.25 6.41
CA ALA A 832 -20.42 -26.92 5.82
C ALA A 832 -19.81 -25.93 6.82
N GLY A 833 -19.26 -24.83 6.29
CA GLY A 833 -18.89 -23.65 7.06
C GLY A 833 -19.82 -22.50 6.69
N ALA A 834 -20.22 -21.68 7.66
CA ALA A 834 -21.12 -20.56 7.42
C ALA A 834 -20.61 -19.25 8.03
N LEU A 835 -21.12 -18.13 7.50
CA LEU A 835 -21.13 -16.83 8.17
C LEU A 835 -22.59 -16.34 8.29
N LEU A 836 -22.86 -15.45 9.25
CA LEU A 836 -24.16 -14.80 9.41
C LEU A 836 -24.05 -13.35 8.99
N PHE A 837 -24.87 -12.93 8.03
CA PHE A 837 -25.02 -11.52 7.69
C PHE A 837 -26.24 -10.95 8.41
N ILE A 838 -26.01 -10.05 9.37
CA ILE A 838 -27.05 -9.31 10.08
C ILE A 838 -27.33 -8.02 9.32
N ARG A 839 -28.56 -7.87 8.81
CA ARG A 839 -29.02 -6.63 8.16
C ARG A 839 -29.40 -5.56 9.21
N ARG A 840 -29.60 -4.31 8.77
CA ARG A 840 -30.00 -3.14 9.62
C ARG A 840 -31.35 -3.29 10.32
N ASP A 841 -32.19 -4.21 9.86
CA ASP A 841 -33.47 -4.62 10.45
C ASP A 841 -33.34 -5.79 11.43
N LEU A 842 -32.09 -6.18 11.77
CA LEU A 842 -31.70 -7.38 12.53
C LEU A 842 -32.07 -8.71 11.85
N THR A 843 -32.44 -8.72 10.56
CA THR A 843 -32.66 -9.96 9.81
C THR A 843 -31.35 -10.73 9.66
N VAL A 844 -31.31 -11.93 10.25
CA VAL A 844 -30.17 -12.86 10.22
C VAL A 844 -30.20 -13.69 8.92
N ILE A 845 -29.21 -13.50 8.04
CA ILE A 845 -29.10 -14.22 6.78
C ILE A 845 -27.85 -15.13 6.79
N PRO A 846 -27.99 -16.47 6.92
CA PRO A 846 -26.87 -17.38 6.81
C PRO A 846 -26.33 -17.44 5.37
N LYS A 847 -25.01 -17.63 5.26
CA LYS A 847 -24.26 -17.72 3.99
C LYS A 847 -23.28 -18.88 4.12
N LEU A 848 -23.40 -19.88 3.23
CA LEU A 848 -22.77 -21.20 3.40
C LEU A 848 -21.72 -21.51 2.33
N ILE A 849 -20.59 -22.05 2.76
CA ILE A 849 -19.64 -22.76 1.91
C ILE A 849 -19.63 -24.26 2.26
N TYR A 850 -19.58 -25.10 1.22
CA TYR A 850 -19.48 -26.55 1.35
C TYR A 850 -18.04 -27.02 1.12
N PRO A 851 -17.65 -28.21 1.59
CA PRO A 851 -16.39 -28.84 1.20
C PRO A 851 -16.20 -28.87 -0.31
N ALA A 852 -14.95 -28.72 -0.77
CA ALA A 852 -14.63 -28.75 -2.21
C ALA A 852 -14.95 -30.13 -2.81
N LYS A 853 -15.51 -30.14 -4.03
CA LYS A 853 -15.88 -31.38 -4.74
C LYS A 853 -14.69 -31.92 -5.54
N ASP A 854 -14.09 -32.98 -4.99
CA ASP A 854 -13.23 -33.97 -5.65
C ASP A 854 -12.30 -33.47 -6.78
N GLU A 855 -11.10 -33.03 -6.41
CA GLU A 855 -9.85 -33.76 -6.73
C GLU A 855 -8.72 -33.30 -5.78
N VAL A 856 -7.69 -34.14 -5.58
CA VAL A 856 -6.62 -34.01 -4.54
C VAL A 856 -7.13 -34.08 -3.08
N ARG A 857 -7.16 -35.30 -2.51
CA ARG A 857 -7.52 -35.58 -1.10
C ARG A 857 -6.41 -35.22 -0.06
N PHE A 858 -5.80 -34.04 -0.15
CA PHE A 858 -4.67 -33.68 0.75
C PHE A 858 -4.75 -32.25 1.30
N PHE A 859 -5.77 -31.99 2.12
CA PHE A 859 -5.57 -31.09 3.26
C PHE A 859 -4.71 -31.83 4.29
N ASN A 860 -3.45 -31.45 4.47
CA ASN A 860 -2.68 -31.93 5.61
C ASN A 860 -3.20 -31.23 6.87
N THR A 861 -3.97 -31.95 7.70
CA THR A 861 -4.11 -31.61 9.11
C THR A 861 -2.72 -31.61 9.76
N TRP A 862 -2.53 -30.78 10.79
CA TRP A 862 -1.22 -30.49 11.37
C TRP A 862 -0.32 -31.73 11.58
N ASP A 863 -0.91 -32.81 12.11
CA ASP A 863 -0.43 -34.19 11.95
C ASP A 863 -1.65 -35.13 12.02
N THR A 864 -1.78 -36.06 11.07
CA THR A 864 -2.83 -37.10 11.08
C THR A 864 -2.78 -37.92 12.37
N LYS A 865 -1.58 -38.22 12.87
CA LYS A 865 -1.36 -39.00 14.08
C LYS A 865 -1.70 -38.21 15.36
N MET A 866 -1.51 -36.90 15.37
CA MET A 866 -2.06 -36.04 16.42
C MET A 866 -3.58 -35.90 16.32
N THR A 867 -4.15 -35.97 15.12
CA THR A 867 -5.62 -35.98 14.93
C THR A 867 -6.24 -37.27 15.49
N GLU A 868 -5.56 -38.41 15.35
CA GLU A 868 -5.92 -39.69 16.00
C GLU A 868 -5.77 -39.65 17.54
N LEU A 869 -4.71 -39.03 18.06
CA LEU A 869 -4.45 -38.91 19.50
C LEU A 869 -5.31 -37.85 20.21
N ARG A 870 -5.78 -36.84 19.48
CA ARG A 870 -6.55 -35.69 19.99
C ARG A 870 -7.67 -35.37 19.01
N PRO A 871 -8.78 -36.13 19.01
CA PRO A 871 -9.86 -35.93 18.04
C PRO A 871 -10.39 -34.48 18.05
N PRO A 872 -10.95 -34.02 16.92
CA PRO A 872 -11.73 -32.78 16.87
C PRO A 872 -13.01 -32.90 17.70
N THR A 873 -13.60 -31.77 18.08
CA THR A 873 -14.96 -31.71 18.62
C THR A 873 -15.91 -32.40 17.64
N PRO A 874 -16.60 -33.50 18.01
CA PRO A 874 -17.47 -34.22 17.09
C PRO A 874 -18.62 -33.31 16.66
N PRO A 875 -19.22 -33.51 15.46
CA PRO A 875 -20.34 -32.72 15.03
C PRO A 875 -21.51 -32.99 15.98
N ARG A 876 -22.19 -31.93 16.41
CA ARG A 876 -23.40 -32.06 17.22
C ARG A 876 -24.38 -33.00 16.52
N ASN A 877 -24.83 -34.03 17.25
CA ASN A 877 -25.71 -35.06 16.69
C ASN A 877 -26.96 -34.40 16.11
N GLN A 878 -27.30 -34.70 14.84
CA GLN A 878 -28.48 -34.13 14.20
C GLN A 878 -29.70 -34.32 15.12
N PRO A 879 -30.45 -33.25 15.44
CA PRO A 879 -31.65 -33.38 16.25
C PRO A 879 -32.59 -34.31 15.49
N LYS A 880 -32.93 -35.45 16.11
CA LYS A 880 -33.94 -36.36 15.56
C LYS A 880 -35.18 -35.51 15.27
N MET A 881 -35.58 -35.42 14.00
CA MET A 881 -36.85 -34.79 13.66
C MET A 881 -37.92 -35.41 14.54
N ARG A 882 -38.77 -34.58 15.16
CA ARG A 882 -39.97 -35.10 15.82
C ARG A 882 -40.69 -35.95 14.78
N GLU A 883 -40.86 -37.24 15.07
CA GLU A 883 -41.71 -38.08 14.26
C GLU A 883 -43.08 -37.41 14.21
N LEU A 884 -43.47 -36.99 13.01
CA LEU A 884 -44.79 -36.47 12.74
C LEU A 884 -45.75 -37.67 12.73
N ASN A 885 -45.98 -38.20 13.93
CA ASN A 885 -47.07 -39.09 14.24
C ASN A 885 -48.36 -38.30 14.01
N PHE A 886 -48.85 -38.36 12.76
CA PHE A 886 -50.18 -37.90 12.34
C PHE A 886 -51.26 -38.83 12.93
N GLY A 887 -51.28 -38.92 14.27
CA GLY A 887 -52.33 -39.55 15.06
C GLY A 887 -53.53 -38.62 15.18
N ALA A 888 -54.32 -38.54 14.12
CA ALA A 888 -55.75 -38.26 14.20
C ALA A 888 -56.47 -39.63 14.13
N PRO A 889 -57.65 -39.78 14.78
CA PRO A 889 -58.09 -41.04 15.38
C PRO A 889 -58.35 -42.20 14.41
#